data_AF-A0A8S1SZV4-F1
#
_entry.id   AF-A0A8S1SZV4-F1
#
_cell.length_a   1.000
_cell.length_b   1.000
_cell.length_c   1.000
_cell.angle_alpha   90.00
_cell.angle_beta   90.00
_cell.angle_gamma   90.00
#
_symmetry.space_group_name_H-M   'P 1'
#
loop_
_entity.id
_entity.type
_entity.pdbx_description
1 polymer ?
#
loop_
_entity_poly.entity_id
_entity_poly.type
_entity_poly.pdbx_seq_one_letter_code
_entity_poly.pdbx_strand_id
1 'polypeptide(L)'
;MQQHYLDLTNPANVSPSANAAAGTTNRSTLDEDWLLIAGIVLAFSQLGFGFLEAGSVRYKNAQSIVIKVFLGMCLTVLIYWLFGYGFSYGDDFGTYFMGGTKLGAYNWAATEAQNDYSNFVFKATLSCIGVSIVSGGAAERLTFLAWGVLALFYSGFVSPAIVHWTNANGWLTKLGYKDLAGSGFIFYSAGVAALVVTVVSKPRKYRFDTNSTLNFQPFSSIYVAFGTVILFATWMFINGGQIQSGSSTPYVQGLVAVNTLIAGAAGGFWSFVIRYLTKETTSLFSISRGILAGLVASSAAAHESQIWATSIVASIAGIVYTLTATALPKFKLDDPVQIVPIFLHGGFIGVFFTGLLDVNGGLFYGKGMKLVGCQLLGLLIITVWVAFFVFFILIVLKGFAVLRIDSDAEVAGIDKEKCNYEAISFSNEDPQQVNIIKSIKSKAFKDRLKGHKDAIITLISPYGNNGNYLYSASRDGNVKSWDLLNRQIASKFLISKISDDITVQDQDENQQTMKGNIICAATFSEFNIYVGYDDGFIKSNNIKTGESVYAYQGHKAQITSIHFLNIRQLASSSLDGTVRLWDTTSNECEVIFNIGYPINLMNVIFDKEINLLYGKNTIVQIDPYKQSIVRSVQFPNFTIMSYLVHKTLLILGTIDNFMHIYEIQQLDQPNPQPIKVIVGLHGWALCMLVHDPYLYVGTDDKKIKVYEMKTWELKEEFSGHIDGVTTLALANGLLYSGSYDHLIRSWDLEEMYQRIRERAIMQKEDLNSRRYDVYLKSLPKKKKGLPKKKK
;
A
#
# COMPACT_ATOMS: atom_id res chain seq x y z
N MET A 1 -24.26 -31.89 34.29
CA MET A 1 -23.96 -31.54 32.88
C MET A 1 -23.79 -32.75 31.97
N GLN A 2 -23.02 -33.79 32.33
CA GLN A 2 -22.91 -35.03 31.54
C GLN A 2 -24.25 -35.78 31.36
N GLN A 3 -25.09 -35.81 32.40
CA GLN A 3 -26.42 -36.45 32.35
C GLN A 3 -27.41 -35.72 31.42
N HIS A 4 -27.34 -34.39 31.37
CA HIS A 4 -28.23 -33.60 30.51
C HIS A 4 -27.91 -33.78 29.01
N TYR A 5 -26.66 -34.13 28.69
CA TYR A 5 -26.22 -34.46 27.33
C TYR A 5 -26.67 -35.88 26.91
N LEU A 6 -26.78 -36.82 27.86
CA LEU A 6 -27.22 -38.19 27.62
C LEU A 6 -28.74 -38.28 27.41
N ASP A 7 -29.53 -37.53 28.19
CA ASP A 7 -30.99 -37.56 28.09
C ASP A 7 -31.56 -37.03 26.76
N LEU A 8 -30.79 -36.20 26.03
CA LEU A 8 -31.18 -35.65 24.72
C LEU A 8 -30.90 -36.61 23.54
N THR A 9 -30.25 -37.75 23.78
CA THR A 9 -29.79 -38.68 22.72
C THR A 9 -30.56 -40.00 22.67
N ASN A 10 -31.59 -40.18 23.51
CA ASN A 10 -32.32 -41.45 23.59
C ASN A 10 -33.52 -41.49 22.61
N PRO A 11 -33.52 -42.33 21.55
CA PRO A 11 -34.52 -42.30 20.49
C PRO A 11 -35.84 -43.01 20.84
N ALA A 12 -36.03 -43.44 22.09
CA ALA A 12 -37.10 -44.38 22.47
C ALA A 12 -38.50 -43.76 22.72
N ASN A 13 -38.68 -42.43 22.63
CA ASN A 13 -39.93 -41.77 23.06
C ASN A 13 -40.65 -40.95 21.98
N VAL A 14 -40.70 -41.41 20.72
CA VAL A 14 -41.57 -40.78 19.71
C VAL A 14 -42.29 -41.84 18.89
N SER A 15 -43.60 -41.98 19.09
CA SER A 15 -44.48 -42.74 18.20
C SER A 15 -44.62 -42.01 16.85
N PRO A 16 -44.56 -42.70 15.70
CA PRO A 16 -44.58 -42.05 14.40
C PRO A 16 -46.03 -41.67 14.03
N SER A 17 -46.33 -40.37 14.03
CA SER A 17 -47.53 -39.82 13.38
C SER A 17 -47.22 -39.42 11.94
N ALA A 18 -48.24 -39.49 11.07
CA ALA A 18 -48.16 -39.25 9.63
C ALA A 18 -47.64 -37.86 9.19
N ASN A 19 -47.34 -36.95 10.13
CA ASN A 19 -46.69 -35.66 9.88
C ASN A 19 -45.17 -35.73 9.72
N ALA A 20 -44.54 -36.89 9.98
CA ALA A 20 -43.09 -37.05 9.84
C ALA A 20 -42.59 -36.96 8.38
N ALA A 21 -43.43 -37.32 7.40
CA ALA A 21 -43.07 -37.30 5.98
C ALA A 21 -43.00 -35.88 5.40
N ALA A 22 -43.91 -34.97 5.79
CA ALA A 22 -43.88 -33.57 5.35
C ALA A 22 -42.78 -32.75 6.05
N GLY A 23 -42.43 -33.12 7.29
CA GLY A 23 -41.33 -32.49 8.03
C GLY A 23 -39.94 -32.96 7.62
N THR A 24 -39.82 -34.08 6.90
CA THR A 24 -38.54 -34.59 6.37
C THR A 24 -38.20 -33.97 5.02
N THR A 25 -39.18 -33.80 4.12
CA THR A 25 -39.00 -33.08 2.83
C THR A 25 -38.67 -31.59 3.02
N ASN A 26 -39.27 -30.90 4.01
CA ASN A 26 -38.91 -29.51 4.31
C ASN A 26 -37.52 -29.35 4.94
N ARG A 27 -36.89 -30.42 5.46
CA ARG A 27 -35.57 -30.37 6.07
C ARG A 27 -34.45 -30.70 5.08
N SER A 28 -34.67 -31.66 4.19
CA SER A 28 -33.74 -31.96 3.10
C SER A 28 -33.54 -30.74 2.19
N THR A 29 -34.59 -29.99 1.90
CA THR A 29 -34.50 -28.75 1.11
C THR A 29 -33.69 -27.66 1.82
N LEU A 30 -33.86 -27.46 3.12
CA LEU A 30 -33.08 -26.50 3.91
C LEU A 30 -31.59 -26.85 3.98
N ASP A 31 -31.25 -28.14 4.04
CA ASP A 31 -29.86 -28.61 4.06
C ASP A 31 -29.17 -28.38 2.70
N GLU A 32 -29.89 -28.57 1.59
CA GLU A 32 -29.37 -28.27 0.24
C GLU A 32 -29.17 -26.76 0.03
N ASP A 33 -30.12 -25.94 0.48
CA ASP A 33 -30.00 -24.48 0.44
C ASP A 33 -28.80 -23.99 1.26
N TRP A 34 -28.59 -24.55 2.45
CA TRP A 34 -27.41 -24.25 3.28
C TRP A 34 -26.11 -24.54 2.56
N LEU A 35 -25.99 -25.71 1.91
CA LEU A 35 -24.78 -26.10 1.20
C LEU A 35 -24.50 -25.18 0.00
N LEU A 36 -25.54 -24.81 -0.76
CA LEU A 36 -25.40 -23.90 -1.88
C LEU A 36 -25.00 -22.50 -1.43
N ILE A 37 -25.64 -21.97 -0.38
CA ILE A 37 -25.28 -20.69 0.24
C ILE A 37 -23.84 -20.74 0.74
N ALA A 38 -23.44 -21.82 1.43
CA ALA A 38 -22.07 -22.00 1.88
C ALA A 38 -21.09 -21.97 0.72
N GLY A 39 -21.40 -22.60 -0.42
CA GLY A 39 -20.57 -22.55 -1.62
C GLY A 39 -20.45 -21.15 -2.23
N ILE A 40 -21.56 -20.40 -2.30
CA ILE A 40 -21.56 -19.01 -2.80
C ILE A 40 -20.73 -18.10 -1.90
N VAL A 41 -20.95 -18.16 -0.58
CA VAL A 41 -20.15 -17.37 0.39
C VAL A 41 -18.69 -17.78 0.34
N LEU A 42 -18.40 -19.07 0.16
CA LEU A 42 -17.05 -19.58 0.08
C LEU A 42 -16.30 -19.07 -1.16
N ALA A 43 -16.99 -18.77 -2.26
CA ALA A 43 -16.36 -18.13 -3.42
C ALA A 43 -15.71 -16.77 -3.08
N PHE A 44 -16.25 -16.02 -2.09
CA PHE A 44 -15.65 -14.78 -1.60
C PHE A 44 -14.30 -14.99 -0.89
N SER A 45 -13.96 -16.22 -0.49
CA SER A 45 -12.63 -16.51 0.07
C SER A 45 -11.51 -16.16 -0.90
N GLN A 46 -11.76 -16.20 -2.22
CA GLN A 46 -10.78 -15.82 -3.23
C GLN A 46 -10.44 -14.34 -3.20
N LEU A 47 -11.41 -13.47 -2.85
CA LEU A 47 -11.12 -12.06 -2.56
C LEU A 47 -10.28 -11.92 -1.29
N GLY A 48 -10.59 -12.71 -0.27
CA GLY A 48 -9.82 -12.79 0.96
C GLY A 48 -8.35 -13.14 0.73
N PHE A 49 -8.09 -14.19 -0.05
CA PHE A 49 -6.74 -14.58 -0.49
C PHE A 49 -6.08 -13.52 -1.35
N GLY A 50 -6.81 -12.92 -2.30
CA GLY A 50 -6.32 -11.82 -3.12
C GLY A 50 -5.76 -10.67 -2.29
N PHE A 51 -6.50 -10.19 -1.29
CA PHE A 51 -6.04 -9.14 -0.37
C PHE A 51 -4.90 -9.61 0.55
N LEU A 52 -4.99 -10.82 1.10
CA LEU A 52 -3.97 -11.41 1.98
C LEU A 52 -2.61 -11.52 1.27
N GLU A 53 -2.61 -12.04 0.05
CA GLU A 53 -1.40 -12.24 -0.74
C GLU A 53 -0.86 -10.91 -1.28
N ALA A 54 -1.72 -10.05 -1.84
CA ALA A 54 -1.33 -8.73 -2.34
C ALA A 54 -0.68 -7.87 -1.25
N GLY A 55 -1.25 -7.87 -0.04
CA GLY A 55 -0.69 -7.13 1.09
C GLY A 55 0.63 -7.70 1.62
N SER A 56 0.90 -8.98 1.38
CA SER A 56 2.08 -9.70 1.87
C SER A 56 3.29 -9.64 0.94
N VAL A 57 3.07 -9.42 -0.37
CA VAL A 57 4.14 -9.24 -1.36
C VAL A 57 4.58 -7.77 -1.43
N ARG A 58 5.64 -7.46 -2.19
CA ARG A 58 6.06 -6.09 -2.49
C ARG A 58 5.08 -5.47 -3.49
N TYR A 59 4.90 -4.14 -3.42
CA TYR A 59 3.92 -3.40 -4.24
C TYR A 59 4.01 -3.70 -5.75
N LYS A 60 5.24 -3.82 -6.28
CA LYS A 60 5.56 -4.12 -7.68
C LYS A 60 5.17 -5.53 -8.17
N ASN A 61 4.61 -6.35 -7.28
CA ASN A 61 4.13 -7.70 -7.55
C ASN A 61 2.69 -7.91 -7.07
N ALA A 62 2.02 -6.86 -6.59
CA ALA A 62 0.69 -6.98 -5.98
C ALA A 62 -0.38 -7.33 -7.03
N GLN A 63 -0.27 -6.84 -8.26
CA GLN A 63 -1.23 -7.16 -9.32
C GLN A 63 -1.03 -8.60 -9.82
N SER A 64 0.22 -9.01 -10.05
CA SER A 64 0.53 -10.35 -10.55
C SER A 64 0.10 -11.45 -9.58
N ILE A 65 0.20 -11.23 -8.26
CA ILE A 65 -0.29 -12.21 -7.29
C ILE A 65 -1.83 -12.29 -7.27
N VAL A 66 -2.53 -11.16 -7.38
CA VAL A 66 -4.00 -11.15 -7.50
C VAL A 66 -4.44 -11.86 -8.79
N ILE A 67 -3.76 -11.59 -9.91
CA ILE A 67 -4.02 -12.31 -11.17
C ILE A 67 -3.85 -13.82 -10.98
N LYS A 68 -2.83 -14.28 -10.23
CA LYS A 68 -2.63 -15.71 -9.95
C LYS A 68 -3.76 -16.31 -9.13
N VAL A 69 -4.32 -15.58 -8.17
CA VAL A 69 -5.49 -16.02 -7.39
C VAL A 69 -6.73 -16.17 -8.28
N PHE A 70 -7.06 -15.14 -9.08
CA PHE A 70 -8.24 -15.18 -9.96
C PHE A 70 -8.08 -16.18 -11.11
N LEU A 71 -6.91 -16.23 -11.75
CA LEU A 71 -6.61 -17.24 -12.76
C LEU A 71 -6.63 -18.64 -12.15
N GLY A 72 -6.09 -18.80 -10.95
CA GLY A 72 -6.14 -20.02 -10.17
C GLY A 72 -7.56 -20.48 -9.94
N MET A 73 -8.46 -19.58 -9.54
CA MET A 73 -9.89 -19.86 -9.41
C MET A 73 -10.49 -20.36 -10.74
N CYS A 74 -10.30 -19.64 -11.85
CA CYS A 74 -10.83 -20.04 -13.16
C CYS A 74 -10.32 -21.43 -13.60
N LEU A 75 -9.00 -21.65 -13.52
CA LEU A 75 -8.39 -22.93 -13.90
C LEU A 75 -8.86 -24.06 -13.00
N THR A 76 -8.96 -23.81 -11.69
CA THR A 76 -9.41 -24.79 -10.70
C THR A 76 -10.85 -25.20 -10.96
N VAL A 77 -11.78 -24.27 -11.14
CA VAL A 77 -13.18 -24.62 -11.40
C VAL A 77 -13.31 -25.45 -12.67
N LEU A 78 -12.60 -25.09 -13.75
CA LEU A 78 -12.64 -25.83 -15.01
C LEU A 78 -12.06 -27.25 -14.87
N ILE A 79 -10.88 -27.39 -14.26
CA ILE A 79 -10.22 -28.70 -14.14
C ILE A 79 -10.89 -29.58 -13.09
N TYR A 80 -11.45 -28.97 -12.04
CA TYR A 80 -12.19 -29.68 -11.01
C TYR A 80 -13.53 -30.18 -11.56
N TRP A 81 -14.22 -29.41 -12.40
CA TRP A 81 -15.38 -29.90 -13.13
C TRP A 81 -15.04 -31.07 -14.06
N LEU A 82 -13.98 -30.95 -14.86
CA LEU A 82 -13.58 -31.99 -15.81
C LEU A 82 -13.12 -33.28 -15.12
N PHE A 83 -12.25 -33.18 -14.11
CA PHE A 83 -11.60 -34.34 -13.49
C PHE A 83 -11.74 -34.36 -11.97
N GLY A 84 -11.42 -33.25 -11.30
CA GLY A 84 -11.22 -33.24 -9.85
C GLY A 84 -12.43 -33.66 -9.03
N TYR A 85 -13.66 -33.29 -9.42
CA TYR A 85 -14.88 -33.67 -8.73
C TYR A 85 -15.14 -35.18 -8.83
N GLY A 86 -14.96 -35.76 -10.02
CA GLY A 86 -15.08 -37.19 -10.23
C GLY A 86 -14.01 -37.99 -9.51
N PHE A 87 -12.76 -37.52 -9.50
CA PHE A 87 -11.67 -38.15 -8.77
C PHE A 87 -11.86 -38.09 -7.25
N SER A 88 -12.42 -37.00 -6.72
CA SER A 88 -12.72 -36.85 -5.30
C SER A 88 -13.93 -37.67 -4.86
N TYR A 89 -15.06 -37.52 -5.57
CA TYR A 89 -16.40 -37.93 -5.11
C TYR A 89 -17.14 -38.91 -6.03
N GLY A 90 -16.54 -39.28 -7.16
CA GLY A 90 -17.01 -40.38 -7.98
C GLY A 90 -16.79 -41.73 -7.31
N ASP A 91 -17.43 -42.75 -7.86
CA ASP A 91 -17.27 -44.13 -7.45
C ASP A 91 -15.83 -44.57 -7.69
N ASP A 92 -15.26 -45.26 -6.71
CA ASP A 92 -13.88 -45.72 -6.77
C ASP A 92 -13.66 -46.68 -7.95
N PHE A 93 -12.49 -46.60 -8.60
CA PHE A 93 -12.09 -47.49 -9.69
C PHE A 93 -11.92 -48.97 -9.29
N GLY A 94 -12.25 -49.37 -8.06
CA GLY A 94 -11.89 -50.66 -7.46
C GLY A 94 -10.46 -50.70 -6.93
N THR A 95 -9.82 -49.52 -6.78
CA THR A 95 -8.42 -49.34 -6.35
C THR A 95 -8.29 -48.78 -4.93
N TYR A 96 -9.40 -48.33 -4.34
CA TYR A 96 -9.48 -47.51 -3.11
C TYR A 96 -8.72 -46.19 -3.21
N PHE A 97 -8.22 -45.84 -4.39
CA PHE A 97 -7.22 -44.80 -4.57
C PHE A 97 -7.82 -43.52 -5.15
N MET A 98 -8.79 -43.63 -6.06
CA MET A 98 -9.35 -42.49 -6.77
C MET A 98 -10.72 -42.86 -7.36
N GLY A 99 -11.63 -41.88 -7.41
CA GLY A 99 -12.91 -42.00 -8.09
C GLY A 99 -12.77 -41.95 -9.61
N GLY A 100 -13.73 -42.56 -10.33
CA GLY A 100 -13.71 -42.66 -11.79
C GLY A 100 -15.00 -42.24 -12.50
N THR A 101 -16.08 -42.01 -11.76
CA THR A 101 -17.36 -41.52 -12.29
C THR A 101 -17.50 -40.00 -12.10
N LYS A 102 -18.58 -39.38 -12.60
CA LYS A 102 -18.88 -37.94 -12.42
C LYS A 102 -17.94 -36.94 -13.11
N LEU A 103 -17.09 -37.41 -14.03
CA LEU A 103 -16.18 -36.58 -14.83
C LEU A 103 -16.95 -35.68 -15.80
N GLY A 104 -16.64 -34.38 -15.83
CA GLY A 104 -17.25 -33.44 -16.77
C GLY A 104 -18.78 -33.33 -16.66
N ALA A 105 -19.33 -33.48 -15.45
CA ALA A 105 -20.78 -33.55 -15.19
C ALA A 105 -21.51 -34.77 -15.75
N TYR A 106 -20.80 -35.80 -16.19
CA TYR A 106 -21.42 -37.05 -16.63
C TYR A 106 -22.07 -37.79 -15.44
N ASN A 107 -23.36 -38.13 -15.55
CA ASN A 107 -24.14 -38.80 -14.50
C ASN A 107 -24.16 -38.08 -13.14
N TRP A 108 -24.22 -36.74 -13.13
CA TRP A 108 -24.51 -36.00 -11.91
C TRP A 108 -25.95 -36.22 -11.46
N ALA A 109 -26.13 -36.53 -10.18
CA ALA A 109 -27.44 -36.66 -9.57
C ALA A 109 -28.06 -35.27 -9.29
N ALA A 110 -29.35 -35.13 -9.59
CA ALA A 110 -30.17 -33.95 -9.27
C ALA A 110 -31.44 -34.39 -8.52
N THR A 111 -31.27 -34.99 -7.35
CA THR A 111 -32.37 -35.47 -6.52
C THR A 111 -32.30 -34.83 -5.14
N GLU A 112 -33.43 -34.73 -4.42
CA GLU A 112 -33.49 -34.18 -3.04
C GLU A 112 -32.66 -34.98 -2.02
N ALA A 113 -32.28 -36.22 -2.35
CA ALA A 113 -31.43 -37.06 -1.51
C ALA A 113 -29.94 -36.94 -1.87
N GLN A 114 -29.64 -36.59 -3.12
CA GLN A 114 -28.29 -36.44 -3.64
C GLN A 114 -28.31 -35.43 -4.79
N ASN A 115 -27.77 -34.23 -4.50
CA ASN A 115 -27.66 -33.13 -5.44
C ASN A 115 -26.18 -32.82 -5.70
N ASP A 116 -25.64 -33.36 -6.79
CA ASP A 116 -24.24 -33.18 -7.18
C ASP A 116 -23.95 -31.75 -7.64
N TYR A 117 -24.96 -30.98 -8.06
CA TYR A 117 -24.80 -29.58 -8.48
C TYR A 117 -24.47 -28.68 -7.29
N SER A 118 -25.24 -28.74 -6.21
CA SER A 118 -24.96 -27.98 -4.98
C SER A 118 -23.65 -28.42 -4.32
N ASN A 119 -23.39 -29.74 -4.32
CA ASN A 119 -22.10 -30.27 -3.86
C ASN A 119 -20.94 -29.76 -4.70
N PHE A 120 -21.07 -29.74 -6.03
CA PHE A 120 -20.00 -29.25 -6.90
C PHE A 120 -19.65 -27.80 -6.59
N VAL A 121 -20.64 -26.91 -6.41
CA VAL A 121 -20.38 -25.49 -6.10
C VAL A 121 -19.56 -25.35 -4.81
N PHE A 122 -19.96 -26.03 -3.74
CA PHE A 122 -19.25 -25.98 -2.47
C PHE A 122 -17.85 -26.63 -2.55
N LYS A 123 -17.72 -27.79 -3.20
CA LYS A 123 -16.45 -28.52 -3.26
C LYS A 123 -15.45 -27.91 -4.25
N ALA A 124 -15.91 -27.33 -5.35
CA ALA A 124 -15.06 -26.61 -6.29
C ALA A 124 -14.49 -25.33 -5.66
N THR A 125 -15.31 -24.55 -4.95
CA THR A 125 -14.83 -23.35 -4.24
C THR A 125 -13.86 -23.70 -3.10
N LEU A 126 -14.09 -24.83 -2.42
CA LEU A 126 -13.15 -25.39 -1.45
C LEU A 126 -11.82 -25.82 -2.08
N SER A 127 -11.85 -26.41 -3.27
CA SER A 127 -10.64 -26.77 -4.04
C SER A 127 -9.84 -25.52 -4.46
N CYS A 128 -10.52 -24.43 -4.83
CA CYS A 128 -9.86 -23.14 -5.14
C CYS A 128 -9.03 -22.61 -3.96
N ILE A 129 -9.48 -22.80 -2.71
CA ILE A 129 -8.71 -22.39 -1.53
C ILE A 129 -7.35 -23.10 -1.46
N GLY A 130 -7.35 -24.41 -1.69
CA GLY A 130 -6.11 -25.19 -1.70
C GLY A 130 -5.11 -24.62 -2.71
N VAL A 131 -5.58 -24.26 -3.91
CA VAL A 131 -4.74 -23.64 -4.94
C VAL A 131 -4.24 -22.26 -4.49
N SER A 132 -5.09 -21.35 -4.01
CA SER A 132 -4.66 -20.02 -3.55
C SER A 132 -3.64 -20.08 -2.39
N ILE A 133 -3.71 -21.08 -1.53
CA ILE A 133 -2.67 -21.28 -0.51
C ILE A 133 -1.30 -21.60 -1.15
N VAL A 134 -1.27 -22.41 -2.21
CA VAL A 134 -0.03 -22.75 -2.92
C VAL A 134 0.57 -21.53 -3.64
N SER A 135 -0.23 -20.58 -4.13
CA SER A 135 0.29 -19.37 -4.78
C SER A 135 1.11 -18.48 -3.84
N GLY A 136 0.75 -18.43 -2.55
CA GLY A 136 1.47 -17.61 -1.57
C GLY A 136 2.94 -18.00 -1.38
N GLY A 137 3.25 -19.31 -1.39
CA GLY A 137 4.64 -19.80 -1.32
C GLY A 137 5.42 -19.60 -2.64
N ALA A 138 4.69 -19.44 -3.75
CA ALA A 138 5.20 -19.20 -5.10
C ALA A 138 5.46 -17.72 -5.42
N ALA A 139 5.08 -16.80 -4.53
CA ALA A 139 4.95 -15.39 -4.85
C ALA A 139 6.26 -14.75 -5.33
N GLU A 140 6.11 -13.80 -6.27
CA GLU A 140 7.18 -12.95 -6.86
C GLU A 140 8.28 -13.63 -7.68
N ARG A 141 8.27 -14.96 -7.87
CA ARG A 141 9.35 -15.66 -8.61
C ARG A 141 8.89 -16.70 -9.63
N LEU A 142 7.71 -17.30 -9.45
CA LEU A 142 7.17 -18.26 -10.42
C LEU A 142 6.54 -17.57 -11.64
N THR A 143 6.77 -18.11 -12.83
CA THR A 143 6.11 -17.65 -14.07
C THR A 143 4.61 -17.96 -14.03
N PHE A 144 3.81 -17.24 -14.82
CA PHE A 144 2.36 -17.52 -14.94
C PHE A 144 2.08 -18.92 -15.51
N LEU A 145 2.91 -19.40 -16.45
CA LEU A 145 2.77 -20.73 -17.03
C LEU A 145 3.05 -21.81 -15.99
N ALA A 146 4.19 -21.73 -15.29
CA ALA A 146 4.53 -22.71 -14.26
C ALA A 146 3.48 -22.73 -13.13
N TRP A 147 2.95 -21.56 -12.77
CA TRP A 147 1.82 -21.45 -11.85
C TRP A 147 0.55 -22.14 -12.39
N GLY A 148 0.15 -21.88 -13.63
CA GLY A 148 -1.03 -22.48 -14.24
C GLY A 148 -0.95 -24.01 -14.31
N VAL A 149 0.20 -24.55 -14.72
CA VAL A 149 0.44 -26.01 -14.74
C VAL A 149 0.36 -26.60 -13.33
N LEU A 150 0.97 -25.94 -12.34
CA LEU A 150 0.90 -26.38 -10.95
C LEU A 150 -0.54 -26.37 -10.42
N ALA A 151 -1.30 -25.30 -10.69
CA ALA A 151 -2.70 -25.18 -10.28
C ALA A 151 -3.57 -26.28 -10.88
N LEU A 152 -3.43 -26.54 -12.18
CA LEU A 152 -4.15 -27.59 -12.90
C LEU A 152 -3.83 -28.98 -12.34
N PHE A 153 -2.55 -29.29 -12.13
CA PHE A 153 -2.12 -30.60 -11.63
C PHE A 153 -2.50 -30.82 -10.17
N TYR A 154 -2.38 -29.78 -9.34
CA TYR A 154 -2.73 -29.84 -7.92
C TYR A 154 -4.24 -30.05 -7.73
N SER A 155 -5.08 -29.24 -8.38
CA SER A 155 -6.54 -29.32 -8.23
C SER A 155 -7.18 -30.44 -9.06
N GLY A 156 -6.57 -30.86 -10.17
CA GLY A 156 -7.09 -31.91 -11.03
C GLY A 156 -6.68 -33.33 -10.63
N PHE A 157 -5.59 -33.51 -9.86
CA PHE A 157 -5.07 -34.83 -9.54
C PHE A 157 -4.58 -34.98 -8.09
N VAL A 158 -3.66 -34.13 -7.63
CA VAL A 158 -2.99 -34.32 -6.32
C VAL A 158 -3.96 -34.17 -5.16
N SER A 159 -4.72 -33.07 -5.12
CA SER A 159 -5.71 -32.79 -4.07
C SER A 159 -6.91 -33.74 -4.14
N PRO A 160 -7.52 -34.02 -5.31
CA PRO A 160 -8.63 -34.98 -5.40
C PRO A 160 -8.33 -36.37 -4.86
N ALA A 161 -7.10 -36.88 -5.06
CA ALA A 161 -6.69 -38.17 -4.49
C ALA A 161 -6.83 -38.16 -2.96
N ILE A 162 -6.28 -37.12 -2.32
CA ILE A 162 -6.31 -36.99 -0.86
C ILE A 162 -7.76 -36.90 -0.37
N VAL A 163 -8.58 -36.07 -1.03
CA VAL A 163 -10.00 -35.92 -0.71
C VAL A 163 -10.71 -37.27 -0.79
N HIS A 164 -10.44 -38.06 -1.83
CA HIS A 164 -11.02 -39.40 -1.97
C HIS A 164 -10.66 -40.33 -0.80
N TRP A 165 -9.40 -40.28 -0.34
CA TRP A 165 -8.94 -41.11 0.78
C TRP A 165 -9.56 -40.70 2.12
N THR A 166 -9.84 -39.41 2.30
CA THR A 166 -10.39 -38.82 3.54
C THR A 166 -11.91 -38.67 3.51
N ASN A 167 -12.58 -39.04 2.43
CA ASN A 167 -14.03 -39.08 2.37
C ASN A 167 -14.59 -40.21 3.27
N ALA A 168 -15.90 -40.20 3.52
CA ALA A 168 -16.57 -41.17 4.39
C ALA A 168 -16.26 -42.64 4.04
N ASN A 169 -16.14 -42.96 2.76
CA ASN A 169 -15.85 -44.30 2.26
C ASN A 169 -14.36 -44.54 1.95
N GLY A 170 -13.52 -43.53 2.11
CA GLY A 170 -12.09 -43.56 1.80
C GLY A 170 -11.31 -44.46 2.74
N TRP A 171 -10.21 -45.03 2.25
CA TRP A 171 -9.40 -45.98 3.03
C TRP A 171 -8.72 -45.33 4.24
N LEU A 172 -8.32 -44.05 4.15
CA LEU A 172 -7.64 -43.37 5.25
C LEU A 172 -8.62 -43.09 6.40
N THR A 173 -9.85 -42.70 6.06
CA THR A 173 -10.96 -42.60 7.04
C THR A 173 -11.27 -43.95 7.68
N LYS A 174 -11.32 -45.04 6.89
CA LYS A 174 -11.52 -46.41 7.40
C LYS A 174 -10.41 -46.89 8.33
N LEU A 175 -9.16 -46.43 8.13
CA LEU A 175 -8.06 -46.68 9.07
C LEU A 175 -8.28 -45.97 10.42
N GLY A 176 -9.08 -44.91 10.45
CA GLY A 176 -9.43 -44.13 11.64
C GLY A 176 -8.93 -42.69 11.60
N TYR A 177 -8.43 -42.19 10.46
CA TYR A 177 -8.10 -40.78 10.29
C TYR A 177 -9.37 -39.92 10.35
N LYS A 178 -9.31 -38.78 11.05
CA LYS A 178 -10.42 -37.84 11.22
C LYS A 178 -10.00 -36.43 10.81
N ASP A 179 -10.76 -35.82 9.92
CA ASP A 179 -10.56 -34.44 9.47
C ASP A 179 -11.87 -33.91 8.86
N LEU A 180 -12.59 -33.07 9.60
CA LEU A 180 -13.91 -32.59 9.21
C LEU A 180 -13.86 -31.68 7.98
N ALA A 181 -13.14 -30.57 8.11
CA ALA A 181 -13.17 -29.46 7.16
C ALA A 181 -11.82 -29.18 6.50
N GLY A 182 -10.87 -30.12 6.64
CA GLY A 182 -9.66 -30.17 5.83
C GLY A 182 -8.47 -29.45 6.43
N SER A 183 -8.29 -29.47 7.76
CA SER A 183 -7.01 -29.08 8.37
C SER A 183 -5.86 -29.87 7.77
N GLY A 184 -6.06 -31.16 7.51
CA GLY A 184 -5.11 -32.04 6.84
C GLY A 184 -5.23 -32.03 5.33
N PHE A 185 -6.40 -32.43 4.80
CA PHE A 185 -6.55 -32.69 3.37
C PHE A 185 -6.59 -31.44 2.48
N ILE A 186 -6.85 -30.24 3.03
CA ILE A 186 -6.80 -28.95 2.30
C ILE A 186 -5.63 -28.10 2.76
N PHE A 187 -5.61 -27.71 4.03
CA PHE A 187 -4.72 -26.66 4.52
C PHE A 187 -3.30 -27.18 4.71
N TYR A 188 -3.12 -28.31 5.38
CA TYR A 188 -1.82 -28.95 5.53
C TYR A 188 -1.27 -29.43 4.19
N SER A 189 -2.09 -30.09 3.36
CA SER A 189 -1.67 -30.54 2.02
C SER A 189 -1.20 -29.37 1.15
N ALA A 190 -1.95 -28.26 1.11
CA ALA A 190 -1.54 -27.06 0.37
C ALA A 190 -0.30 -26.39 1.01
N GLY A 191 -0.19 -26.42 2.34
CA GLY A 191 1.01 -25.97 3.07
C GLY A 191 2.26 -26.79 2.72
N VAL A 192 2.14 -28.11 2.54
CA VAL A 192 3.24 -28.98 2.08
C VAL A 192 3.63 -28.61 0.65
N ALA A 193 2.64 -28.44 -0.24
CA ALA A 193 2.89 -28.02 -1.61
C ALA A 193 3.62 -26.66 -1.65
N ALA A 194 3.16 -25.68 -0.87
CA ALA A 194 3.80 -24.36 -0.76
C ALA A 194 5.23 -24.42 -0.21
N LEU A 195 5.49 -25.31 0.76
CA LEU A 195 6.85 -25.55 1.28
C LEU A 195 7.77 -26.10 0.19
N VAL A 196 7.31 -27.11 -0.56
CA VAL A 196 8.08 -27.73 -1.65
C VAL A 196 8.36 -26.70 -2.74
N VAL A 197 7.36 -25.91 -3.12
CA VAL A 197 7.51 -24.78 -4.05
C VAL A 197 8.56 -23.80 -3.55
N THR A 198 8.50 -23.41 -2.28
CA THR A 198 9.45 -22.46 -1.66
C THR A 198 10.88 -22.99 -1.69
N VAL A 199 11.07 -24.27 -1.35
CA VAL A 199 12.39 -24.92 -1.33
C VAL A 199 12.97 -25.05 -2.74
N VAL A 200 12.20 -25.57 -3.69
CA VAL A 200 12.69 -25.82 -5.06
C VAL A 200 12.92 -24.51 -5.82
N SER A 201 12.05 -23.51 -5.64
CA SER A 201 12.16 -22.21 -6.30
C SER A 201 13.33 -21.39 -5.76
N LYS A 202 13.83 -21.70 -4.56
CA LYS A 202 14.86 -20.96 -3.80
C LYS A 202 14.41 -19.54 -3.40
N PRO A 203 15.15 -18.88 -2.48
CA PRO A 203 14.84 -17.52 -2.07
C PRO A 203 14.77 -16.51 -3.22
N ARG A 204 13.97 -15.46 -3.02
CA ARG A 204 13.97 -14.28 -3.90
C ARG A 204 15.37 -13.68 -3.93
N LYS A 205 15.79 -13.23 -5.10
CA LYS A 205 17.14 -12.73 -5.36
C LYS A 205 17.46 -11.61 -4.37
N TYR A 206 18.62 -11.68 -3.72
CA TYR A 206 19.09 -10.71 -2.72
C TYR A 206 18.30 -10.60 -1.40
N ARG A 207 17.33 -11.50 -1.12
CA ARG A 207 16.50 -11.45 0.11
C ARG A 207 17.30 -11.59 1.41
N PHE A 208 18.32 -12.44 1.40
CA PHE A 208 19.13 -12.79 2.56
C PHE A 208 20.60 -12.35 2.42
N ASP A 209 20.89 -11.51 1.43
CA ASP A 209 22.23 -11.01 1.18
C ASP A 209 22.51 -9.81 2.08
N THR A 210 23.60 -9.86 2.85
CA THR A 210 23.94 -8.82 3.84
C THR A 210 24.23 -7.45 3.23
N ASN A 211 24.60 -7.42 1.93
CA ASN A 211 24.94 -6.20 1.20
C ASN A 211 23.80 -5.70 0.30
N SER A 212 22.65 -6.37 0.30
CA SER A 212 21.51 -5.98 -0.53
C SER A 212 20.88 -4.67 -0.06
N THR A 213 20.67 -3.75 -0.99
CA THR A 213 19.90 -2.51 -0.76
C THR A 213 18.40 -2.68 -1.04
N LEU A 214 17.98 -3.86 -1.54
CA LEU A 214 16.60 -4.11 -1.91
C LEU A 214 15.71 -4.27 -0.67
N ASN A 215 14.62 -3.51 -0.64
CA ASN A 215 13.64 -3.60 0.42
C ASN A 215 12.63 -4.75 0.15
N PHE A 216 12.43 -5.59 1.16
CA PHE A 216 11.46 -6.71 1.14
C PHE A 216 10.28 -6.48 2.09
N GLN A 217 9.99 -5.22 2.42
CA GLN A 217 8.78 -4.88 3.17
C GLN A 217 7.53 -5.31 2.39
N PRO A 218 6.55 -5.93 3.06
CA PRO A 218 5.23 -6.17 2.50
C PRO A 218 4.54 -4.87 2.10
N PHE A 219 3.65 -4.95 1.12
CA PHE A 219 2.99 -3.80 0.50
C PHE A 219 2.03 -3.08 1.44
N SER A 220 1.13 -3.82 2.11
CA SER A 220 0.09 -3.21 2.92
C SER A 220 -0.41 -4.16 4.00
N SER A 221 -0.24 -3.75 5.26
CA SER A 221 -0.84 -4.45 6.40
C SER A 221 -2.36 -4.33 6.43
N ILE A 222 -2.91 -3.27 5.84
CA ILE A 222 -4.36 -3.04 5.72
C ILE A 222 -4.99 -4.05 4.76
N TYR A 223 -4.33 -4.35 3.64
CA TYR A 223 -4.82 -5.39 2.72
C TYR A 223 -4.81 -6.77 3.38
N VAL A 224 -3.74 -7.09 4.13
CA VAL A 224 -3.72 -8.34 4.92
C VAL A 224 -4.88 -8.39 5.91
N ALA A 225 -5.19 -7.28 6.60
CA ALA A 225 -6.31 -7.23 7.54
C ALA A 225 -7.67 -7.42 6.85
N PHE A 226 -7.94 -6.73 5.73
CA PHE A 226 -9.16 -6.93 4.95
C PHE A 226 -9.31 -8.37 4.47
N GLY A 227 -8.22 -8.94 3.94
CA GLY A 227 -8.18 -10.34 3.54
C GLY A 227 -8.52 -11.28 4.69
N THR A 228 -7.93 -11.06 5.87
CA THR A 228 -8.22 -11.86 7.07
C THR A 228 -9.67 -11.75 7.53
N VAL A 229 -10.29 -10.57 7.51
CA VAL A 229 -11.70 -10.42 7.92
C VAL A 229 -12.63 -11.19 6.99
N ILE A 230 -12.41 -11.10 5.67
CA ILE A 230 -13.18 -11.86 4.69
C ILE A 230 -12.97 -13.36 4.92
N LEU A 231 -11.71 -13.81 5.05
CA LEU A 231 -11.40 -15.21 5.30
C LEU A 231 -12.04 -15.71 6.60
N PHE A 232 -12.00 -14.92 7.67
CA PHE A 232 -12.68 -15.23 8.94
C PHE A 232 -14.16 -15.51 8.71
N ALA A 233 -14.87 -14.59 8.04
CA ALA A 233 -16.30 -14.73 7.77
C ALA A 233 -16.60 -15.98 6.93
N THR A 234 -15.83 -16.20 5.87
CA THR A 234 -16.01 -17.38 5.00
C THR A 234 -15.64 -18.70 5.69
N TRP A 235 -14.75 -18.68 6.69
CA TRP A 235 -14.32 -19.89 7.41
C TRP A 235 -15.45 -20.57 8.18
N MET A 236 -16.43 -19.80 8.65
CA MET A 236 -17.62 -20.36 9.28
C MET A 236 -18.41 -21.24 8.30
N PHE A 237 -18.44 -20.86 7.01
CA PHE A 237 -19.08 -21.65 5.96
C PHE A 237 -18.18 -22.79 5.46
N ILE A 238 -16.84 -22.64 5.52
CA ILE A 238 -15.91 -23.77 5.29
C ILE A 238 -16.22 -24.91 6.24
N ASN A 239 -16.25 -24.61 7.54
CA ASN A 239 -16.43 -25.63 8.56
C ASN A 239 -17.90 -26.07 8.62
N GLY A 240 -18.84 -25.13 8.62
CA GLY A 240 -20.27 -25.41 8.74
C GLY A 240 -20.86 -26.11 7.50
N GLY A 241 -20.34 -25.83 6.30
CA GLY A 241 -20.78 -26.47 5.06
C GLY A 241 -20.40 -27.95 4.93
N GLN A 242 -19.52 -28.47 5.80
CA GLN A 242 -19.22 -29.91 5.86
C GLN A 242 -20.26 -30.71 6.65
N ILE A 243 -21.10 -30.04 7.44
CA ILE A 243 -22.15 -30.70 8.20
C ILE A 243 -23.38 -30.89 7.30
N GLN A 244 -23.54 -32.10 6.78
CA GLN A 244 -24.65 -32.50 5.90
C GLN A 244 -25.76 -33.23 6.71
N SER A 245 -26.94 -33.35 6.09
CA SER A 245 -28.28 -33.63 6.63
C SER A 245 -28.47 -34.54 7.84
N GLY A 246 -29.50 -34.22 8.67
CA GLY A 246 -29.87 -34.99 9.86
C GLY A 246 -30.67 -34.21 10.92
N SER A 247 -31.23 -34.92 11.90
CA SER A 247 -32.07 -34.33 12.97
C SER A 247 -31.32 -33.40 13.94
N SER A 248 -29.99 -33.50 13.99
CA SER A 248 -29.12 -32.70 14.87
C SER A 248 -28.31 -31.63 14.11
N THR A 249 -28.51 -31.50 12.79
CA THR A 249 -27.71 -30.67 11.89
C THR A 249 -27.64 -29.19 12.29
N PRO A 250 -28.75 -28.50 12.66
CA PRO A 250 -28.68 -27.10 13.06
C PRO A 250 -27.85 -26.87 14.33
N TYR A 251 -27.94 -27.79 15.31
CA TYR A 251 -27.14 -27.72 16.53
C TYR A 251 -25.65 -27.88 16.25
N VAL A 252 -25.28 -28.88 15.44
CA VAL A 252 -23.89 -29.14 15.09
C VAL A 252 -23.30 -28.01 14.24
N GLN A 253 -24.06 -27.47 13.28
CA GLN A 253 -23.68 -26.28 12.51
C GLN A 253 -23.42 -25.07 13.43
N GLY A 254 -24.29 -24.83 14.41
CA GLY A 254 -24.10 -23.79 15.43
C GLY A 254 -22.86 -24.01 16.28
N LEU A 255 -22.63 -25.24 16.76
CA LEU A 255 -21.43 -25.61 17.52
C LEU A 255 -20.15 -25.36 16.71
N VAL A 256 -20.14 -25.79 15.44
CA VAL A 256 -19.02 -25.60 14.52
C VAL A 256 -18.74 -24.11 14.29
N ALA A 257 -19.77 -23.30 14.09
CA ALA A 257 -19.62 -21.85 13.93
C ALA A 257 -19.02 -21.19 15.18
N VAL A 258 -19.52 -21.55 16.38
CA VAL A 258 -18.99 -21.04 17.67
C VAL A 258 -17.52 -21.45 17.86
N ASN A 259 -17.20 -22.73 17.61
CA ASN A 259 -15.84 -23.23 17.68
C ASN A 259 -14.90 -22.48 16.72
N THR A 260 -15.35 -22.21 15.50
CA THR A 260 -14.59 -21.48 14.49
C THR A 260 -14.34 -20.02 14.92
N LEU A 261 -15.36 -19.34 15.45
CA LEU A 261 -15.27 -17.96 15.95
C LEU A 261 -14.26 -17.84 17.10
N ILE A 262 -14.38 -18.74 18.09
CA ILE A 262 -13.48 -18.79 19.25
C ILE A 262 -12.05 -19.12 18.81
N ALA A 263 -11.88 -20.01 17.84
CA ALA A 263 -10.56 -20.37 17.33
C ALA A 263 -9.85 -19.18 16.66
N GLY A 264 -10.53 -18.45 15.78
CA GLY A 264 -9.97 -17.26 15.16
C GLY A 264 -9.56 -16.21 16.20
N ALA A 265 -10.42 -15.95 17.19
CA ALA A 265 -10.13 -15.03 18.28
C ALA A 265 -8.93 -15.46 19.12
N ALA A 266 -8.87 -16.73 19.54
CA ALA A 266 -7.79 -17.26 20.37
C ALA A 266 -6.43 -17.26 19.65
N GLY A 267 -6.39 -17.66 18.37
CA GLY A 267 -5.17 -17.64 17.56
C GLY A 267 -4.60 -16.24 17.37
N GLY A 268 -5.46 -15.26 17.08
CA GLY A 268 -5.07 -13.85 16.97
C GLY A 268 -4.56 -13.27 18.29
N PHE A 269 -5.30 -13.51 19.38
CA PHE A 269 -4.96 -13.02 20.71
C PHE A 269 -3.60 -13.53 21.19
N TRP A 270 -3.33 -14.83 21.08
CA TRP A 270 -2.05 -15.38 21.54
C TRP A 270 -0.86 -15.02 20.66
N SER A 271 -1.08 -14.82 19.35
CA SER A 271 -0.04 -14.25 18.49
C SER A 271 0.31 -12.82 18.90
N PHE A 272 -0.70 -12.00 19.24
CA PHE A 272 -0.50 -10.66 19.79
C PHE A 272 0.27 -10.69 21.11
N VAL A 273 -0.15 -11.51 22.06
CA VAL A 273 0.47 -11.61 23.40
C VAL A 273 1.96 -11.95 23.28
N ILE A 274 2.33 -12.93 22.45
CA ILE A 274 3.74 -13.29 22.28
C ILE A 274 4.55 -12.15 21.69
N ARG A 275 4.09 -11.53 20.59
CA ARG A 275 4.81 -10.41 19.97
C ARG A 275 4.98 -9.25 20.94
N TYR A 276 3.92 -8.93 21.69
CA TYR A 276 3.92 -7.90 22.73
C TYR A 276 4.96 -8.19 23.83
N LEU A 277 4.99 -9.43 24.36
CA LEU A 277 5.94 -9.84 25.39
C LEU A 277 7.39 -9.84 24.89
N THR A 278 7.62 -10.14 23.61
CA THR A 278 8.95 -10.08 22.99
C THR A 278 9.44 -8.67 22.67
N LYS A 279 8.70 -7.61 23.06
CA LYS A 279 9.01 -6.18 22.81
C LYS A 279 9.18 -5.80 21.34
N GLU A 280 8.66 -6.61 20.42
CA GLU A 280 8.54 -6.21 19.03
C GLU A 280 7.28 -5.35 18.88
N THR A 281 7.35 -4.29 18.07
CA THR A 281 6.19 -3.43 17.82
C THR A 281 5.00 -4.28 17.35
N THR A 282 3.82 -4.02 17.93
CA THR A 282 2.61 -4.79 17.64
C THR A 282 2.27 -4.65 16.15
N SER A 283 2.35 -5.78 15.43
CA SER A 283 2.20 -5.82 13.98
C SER A 283 0.84 -6.39 13.60
N LEU A 284 0.06 -5.63 12.83
CA LEU A 284 -1.22 -6.07 12.28
C LEU A 284 -1.09 -7.37 11.49
N PHE A 285 0.05 -7.59 10.79
CA PHE A 285 0.36 -8.85 10.13
C PHE A 285 0.36 -10.06 11.07
N SER A 286 0.91 -9.89 12.29
CA SER A 286 1.02 -11.01 13.23
C SER A 286 -0.35 -11.43 13.75
N ILE A 287 -1.18 -10.45 14.13
CA ILE A 287 -2.54 -10.71 14.60
C ILE A 287 -3.36 -11.37 13.49
N SER A 288 -3.36 -10.77 12.29
CA SER A 288 -4.11 -11.26 11.13
C SER A 288 -3.77 -12.71 10.76
N ARG A 289 -2.49 -13.07 10.76
CA ARG A 289 -2.04 -14.43 10.42
C ARG A 289 -2.22 -15.41 11.59
N GLY A 290 -2.14 -14.94 12.84
CA GLY A 290 -2.47 -15.72 14.03
C GLY A 290 -3.96 -16.12 14.05
N ILE A 291 -4.85 -15.22 13.64
CA ILE A 291 -6.27 -15.52 13.43
C ILE A 291 -6.42 -16.67 12.44
N LEU A 292 -5.77 -16.57 11.26
CA LEU A 292 -5.84 -17.60 10.23
C LEU A 292 -5.29 -18.95 10.72
N ALA A 293 -4.18 -18.96 11.45
CA ALA A 293 -3.61 -20.19 12.02
C ALA A 293 -4.59 -20.87 12.99
N GLY A 294 -5.30 -20.09 13.83
CA GLY A 294 -6.35 -20.59 14.71
C GLY A 294 -7.54 -21.18 13.94
N LEU A 295 -8.03 -20.48 12.91
CA LEU A 295 -9.10 -20.95 12.03
C LEU A 295 -8.74 -22.27 11.35
N VAL A 296 -7.53 -22.36 10.76
CA VAL A 296 -7.00 -23.57 10.13
C VAL A 296 -6.96 -24.74 11.11
N ALA A 297 -6.49 -24.54 12.34
CA ALA A 297 -6.38 -25.62 13.33
C ALA A 297 -7.75 -26.14 13.78
N SER A 298 -8.77 -25.28 13.83
CA SER A 298 -10.13 -25.68 14.25
C SER A 298 -10.83 -26.59 13.25
N SER A 299 -10.48 -26.52 11.97
CA SER A 299 -11.16 -27.23 10.87
C SER A 299 -11.10 -28.76 10.99
N ALA A 300 -10.17 -29.33 11.78
CA ALA A 300 -10.01 -30.78 11.89
C ALA A 300 -11.16 -31.44 12.66
N ALA A 301 -11.63 -30.80 13.75
CA ALA A 301 -12.54 -31.42 14.71
C ALA A 301 -13.58 -30.46 15.29
N ALA A 302 -13.95 -29.38 14.58
CA ALA A 302 -14.90 -28.38 15.06
C ALA A 302 -16.28 -28.94 15.48
N HIS A 303 -16.69 -30.10 14.94
CA HIS A 303 -17.96 -30.76 15.26
C HIS A 303 -17.91 -31.67 16.51
N GLU A 304 -16.73 -32.16 16.89
CA GLU A 304 -16.54 -33.15 17.97
C GLU A 304 -15.67 -32.61 19.11
N SER A 305 -15.22 -31.36 19.02
CA SER A 305 -14.40 -30.69 20.05
C SER A 305 -15.26 -29.81 20.96
N GLN A 306 -14.97 -29.86 22.27
CA GLN A 306 -15.54 -28.92 23.23
C GLN A 306 -14.99 -27.50 23.02
N ILE A 307 -15.80 -26.48 23.28
CA ILE A 307 -15.45 -25.08 22.99
C ILE A 307 -14.15 -24.62 23.67
N TRP A 308 -13.94 -25.02 24.94
CA TRP A 308 -12.71 -24.70 25.66
C TRP A 308 -11.49 -25.40 25.04
N ALA A 309 -11.66 -26.62 24.53
CA ALA A 309 -10.59 -27.40 23.93
C ALA A 309 -10.16 -26.77 22.60
N THR A 310 -11.14 -26.37 21.78
CA THR A 310 -10.91 -25.61 20.53
C THR A 310 -10.12 -24.32 20.80
N SER A 311 -10.49 -23.58 21.85
CA SER A 311 -9.76 -22.36 22.26
C SER A 311 -8.28 -22.64 22.57
N ILE A 312 -7.98 -23.72 23.29
CA ILE A 312 -6.60 -24.11 23.61
C ILE A 312 -5.83 -24.50 22.34
N VAL A 313 -6.41 -25.34 21.47
CA VAL A 313 -5.75 -25.78 20.23
C VAL A 313 -5.45 -24.57 19.33
N ALA A 314 -6.39 -23.65 19.19
CA ALA A 314 -6.19 -22.44 18.40
C ALA A 314 -5.18 -21.47 19.03
N SER A 315 -5.14 -21.39 20.37
CA SER A 315 -4.09 -20.65 21.10
C SER A 315 -2.71 -21.23 20.76
N ILE A 316 -2.54 -22.55 20.82
CA ILE A 316 -1.29 -23.23 20.45
C ILE A 316 -0.94 -22.96 18.99
N ALA A 317 -1.92 -22.98 18.08
CA ALA A 317 -1.70 -22.64 16.68
C ALA A 317 -1.17 -21.21 16.48
N GLY A 318 -1.75 -20.21 17.16
CA GLY A 318 -1.27 -18.82 17.13
C GLY A 318 0.15 -18.67 17.69
N ILE A 319 0.48 -19.44 18.75
CA ILE A 319 1.82 -19.47 19.34
C ILE A 319 2.84 -20.07 18.37
N VAL A 320 2.56 -21.26 17.83
CA VAL A 320 3.45 -21.95 16.89
C VAL A 320 3.62 -21.16 15.61
N TYR A 321 2.55 -20.55 15.08
CA TYR A 321 2.65 -19.61 13.96
C TYR A 321 3.68 -18.51 14.27
N THR A 322 3.58 -17.85 15.42
CA THR A 322 4.45 -16.72 15.77
C THR A 322 5.92 -17.15 15.88
N LEU A 323 6.18 -18.28 16.54
CA LEU A 323 7.51 -18.84 16.69
C LEU A 323 8.12 -19.27 15.35
N THR A 324 7.35 -19.95 14.51
CA THR A 324 7.81 -20.47 13.23
C THR A 324 8.01 -19.34 12.21
N ALA A 325 7.14 -18.33 12.17
CA ALA A 325 7.30 -17.14 11.32
C ALA A 325 8.62 -16.39 11.61
N THR A 326 9.06 -16.35 12.87
CA THR A 326 10.35 -15.77 13.26
C THR A 326 11.54 -16.69 12.99
N ALA A 327 11.33 -18.01 12.97
CA ALA A 327 12.37 -19.00 12.73
C ALA A 327 12.68 -19.22 11.24
N LEU A 328 11.68 -19.26 10.35
CA LEU A 328 11.84 -19.56 8.92
C LEU A 328 12.93 -18.72 8.22
N PRO A 329 12.98 -17.38 8.40
CA PRO A 329 14.03 -16.56 7.79
C PRO A 329 15.45 -16.94 8.24
N LYS A 330 15.62 -17.47 9.46
CA LYS A 330 16.92 -17.94 9.98
C LYS A 330 17.42 -19.17 9.23
N PHE A 331 16.50 -19.99 8.72
CA PHE A 331 16.80 -21.14 7.86
C PHE A 331 16.91 -20.78 6.37
N LYS A 332 16.89 -19.48 6.03
CA LYS A 332 16.87 -18.99 4.65
C LYS A 332 15.70 -19.53 3.82
N LEU A 333 14.57 -19.84 4.47
CA LEU A 333 13.31 -20.15 3.80
C LEU A 333 12.54 -18.86 3.57
N ASP A 334 12.36 -18.51 2.30
CA ASP A 334 11.72 -17.27 1.87
C ASP A 334 10.28 -17.51 1.42
N ASP A 335 9.40 -17.52 2.40
CA ASP A 335 7.94 -17.63 2.27
C ASP A 335 7.32 -16.22 2.44
N PRO A 336 6.98 -15.52 1.33
CA PRO A 336 6.56 -14.12 1.38
C PRO A 336 5.26 -13.91 2.14
N VAL A 337 4.30 -14.82 2.00
CA VAL A 337 2.96 -14.72 2.59
C VAL A 337 2.89 -15.40 3.97
N GLN A 338 3.90 -16.19 4.32
CA GLN A 338 3.96 -17.03 5.53
C GLN A 338 2.94 -18.16 5.51
N ILE A 339 2.78 -18.79 4.33
CA ILE A 339 1.90 -19.93 4.13
C ILE A 339 2.29 -21.11 5.03
N VAL A 340 3.58 -21.38 5.19
CA VAL A 340 4.09 -22.51 5.98
C VAL A 340 3.73 -22.33 7.47
N PRO A 341 4.03 -21.20 8.13
CA PRO A 341 3.54 -20.93 9.49
C PRO A 341 2.03 -21.02 9.69
N ILE A 342 1.23 -20.54 8.73
CA ILE A 342 -0.23 -20.45 8.88
C ILE A 342 -0.90 -21.79 8.59
N PHE A 343 -0.68 -22.34 7.40
CA PHE A 343 -1.46 -23.45 6.86
C PHE A 343 -0.81 -24.80 7.14
N LEU A 344 0.50 -24.94 6.94
CA LEU A 344 1.20 -26.20 7.24
C LEU A 344 1.17 -26.47 8.75
N HIS A 345 1.69 -25.55 9.57
CA HIS A 345 1.72 -25.78 11.02
C HIS A 345 0.33 -25.73 11.65
N GLY A 346 -0.55 -24.80 11.23
CA GLY A 346 -1.93 -24.76 11.71
C GLY A 346 -2.68 -26.06 11.40
N GLY A 347 -2.54 -26.58 10.18
CA GLY A 347 -3.17 -27.82 9.74
C GLY A 347 -2.64 -29.04 10.52
N PHE A 348 -1.31 -29.10 10.70
CA PHE A 348 -0.68 -30.13 11.53
C PHE A 348 -1.23 -30.11 12.96
N ILE A 349 -1.30 -28.93 13.59
CA ILE A 349 -1.79 -28.75 14.95
C ILE A 349 -3.25 -29.21 15.06
N GLY A 350 -4.11 -28.81 14.13
CA GLY A 350 -5.51 -29.25 14.13
C GLY A 350 -5.66 -30.76 14.10
N VAL A 351 -5.01 -31.42 13.13
CA VAL A 351 -5.09 -32.88 12.94
C VAL A 351 -4.46 -33.63 14.11
N PHE A 352 -3.28 -33.18 14.59
CA PHE A 352 -2.60 -33.79 15.72
C PHE A 352 -3.43 -33.71 17.01
N PHE A 353 -3.96 -32.52 17.34
CA PHE A 353 -4.74 -32.35 18.56
C PHE A 353 -6.12 -33.00 18.49
N THR A 354 -6.67 -33.24 17.29
CA THR A 354 -7.85 -34.10 17.13
C THR A 354 -7.58 -35.49 17.72
N GLY A 355 -6.39 -36.06 17.50
CA GLY A 355 -6.01 -37.33 18.12
C GLY A 355 -5.98 -37.31 19.66
N LEU A 356 -5.80 -36.13 20.26
CA LEU A 356 -5.73 -35.96 21.71
C LEU A 356 -7.10 -35.60 22.33
N LEU A 357 -7.85 -34.71 21.68
CA LEU A 357 -8.99 -33.97 22.24
C LEU A 357 -10.34 -34.28 21.58
N ASP A 358 -10.39 -35.21 20.64
CA ASP A 358 -11.66 -35.73 20.13
C ASP A 358 -12.46 -36.40 21.26
N VAL A 359 -13.70 -35.98 21.49
CA VAL A 359 -14.51 -36.49 22.62
C VAL A 359 -14.82 -37.98 22.48
N ASN A 360 -14.91 -38.49 21.25
CA ASN A 360 -15.33 -39.86 20.96
C ASN A 360 -14.14 -40.82 20.83
N GLY A 361 -12.97 -40.34 20.42
CA GLY A 361 -11.79 -41.15 20.07
C GLY A 361 -10.45 -40.64 20.61
N GLY A 362 -10.41 -39.51 21.32
CA GLY A 362 -9.18 -38.84 21.74
C GLY A 362 -8.49 -39.47 22.95
N LEU A 363 -7.16 -39.34 22.98
CA LEU A 363 -6.31 -39.85 24.07
C LEU A 363 -6.72 -39.33 25.45
N PHE A 364 -7.00 -38.03 25.58
CA PHE A 364 -7.33 -37.40 26.86
C PHE A 364 -8.75 -37.71 27.34
N TYR A 365 -9.56 -38.35 26.49
CA TYR A 365 -10.85 -38.93 26.84
C TYR A 365 -10.77 -40.44 27.11
N GLY A 366 -9.56 -40.98 27.31
CA GLY A 366 -9.33 -42.37 27.71
C GLY A 366 -9.41 -43.39 26.58
N LYS A 367 -9.35 -42.97 25.31
CA LYS A 367 -9.51 -43.83 24.13
C LYS A 367 -8.20 -44.41 23.58
N GLY A 368 -7.08 -44.16 24.25
CA GLY A 368 -5.75 -44.69 23.91
C GLY A 368 -5.06 -43.98 22.74
N MET A 369 -3.91 -44.51 22.30
CA MET A 369 -3.03 -43.87 21.30
C MET A 369 -3.43 -44.14 19.84
N LYS A 370 -4.46 -44.96 19.59
CA LYS A 370 -4.83 -45.40 18.23
C LYS A 370 -5.13 -44.21 17.33
N LEU A 371 -5.97 -43.27 17.78
CA LEU A 371 -6.36 -42.11 16.97
C LEU A 371 -5.14 -41.21 16.69
N VAL A 372 -4.31 -40.91 17.71
CA VAL A 372 -3.06 -40.14 17.53
C VAL A 372 -2.17 -40.77 16.45
N GLY A 373 -1.99 -42.09 16.49
CA GLY A 373 -1.24 -42.83 15.47
C GLY A 373 -1.84 -42.71 14.08
N CYS A 374 -3.16 -42.82 13.95
CA CYS A 374 -3.86 -42.66 12.66
C CYS A 374 -3.72 -41.25 12.11
N GLN A 375 -3.82 -40.22 12.95
CA GLN A 375 -3.65 -38.81 12.56
C GLN A 375 -2.24 -38.53 12.04
N LEU A 376 -1.21 -38.99 12.77
CA LEU A 376 0.20 -38.83 12.35
C LEU A 376 0.52 -39.61 11.08
N LEU A 377 0.00 -40.84 10.95
CA LEU A 377 0.17 -41.64 9.74
C LEU A 377 -0.51 -40.96 8.53
N GLY A 378 -1.72 -40.44 8.69
CA GLY A 378 -2.42 -39.69 7.65
C GLY A 378 -1.66 -38.44 7.21
N LEU A 379 -1.16 -37.65 8.16
CA LEU A 379 -0.31 -36.49 7.85
C LEU A 379 0.96 -36.90 7.07
N LEU A 380 1.61 -38.00 7.46
CA LEU A 380 2.78 -38.51 6.76
C LEU A 380 2.45 -38.93 5.31
N ILE A 381 1.37 -39.69 5.12
CA ILE A 381 0.90 -40.12 3.79
C ILE A 381 0.62 -38.90 2.89
N ILE A 382 -0.11 -37.92 3.42
CA ILE A 382 -0.41 -36.67 2.72
C ILE A 382 0.89 -35.93 2.36
N THR A 383 1.83 -35.82 3.29
CA THR A 383 3.13 -35.18 3.03
C THR A 383 3.89 -35.87 1.91
N VAL A 384 4.02 -37.20 1.97
CA VAL A 384 4.78 -37.96 0.95
C VAL A 384 4.13 -37.81 -0.42
N TRP A 385 2.80 -37.95 -0.50
CA TRP A 385 2.05 -37.81 -1.74
C TRP A 385 2.22 -36.42 -2.37
N VAL A 386 1.91 -35.36 -1.61
CA VAL A 386 1.98 -33.99 -2.09
C VAL A 386 3.42 -33.63 -2.45
N ALA A 387 4.38 -33.93 -1.57
CA ALA A 387 5.77 -33.57 -1.79
C ALA A 387 6.34 -34.24 -3.03
N PHE A 388 6.04 -35.53 -3.25
CA PHE A 388 6.51 -36.25 -4.43
C PHE A 388 5.99 -35.62 -5.72
N PHE A 389 4.67 -35.43 -5.86
CA PHE A 389 4.07 -34.93 -7.09
C PHE A 389 4.37 -33.45 -7.36
N VAL A 390 4.34 -32.62 -6.32
CA VAL A 390 4.70 -31.20 -6.45
C VAL A 390 6.19 -31.06 -6.76
N PHE A 391 7.07 -31.85 -6.13
CA PHE A 391 8.49 -31.85 -6.49
C PHE A 391 8.71 -32.29 -7.94
N PHE A 392 8.07 -33.39 -8.35
CA PHE A 392 8.16 -33.92 -9.71
C PHE A 392 7.79 -32.86 -10.76
N ILE A 393 6.62 -32.23 -10.62
CA ILE A 393 6.17 -31.22 -11.60
C ILE A 393 7.10 -30.00 -11.64
N LEU A 394 7.62 -29.56 -10.49
CA LEU A 394 8.54 -28.42 -10.43
C LEU A 394 9.89 -28.75 -11.10
N ILE A 395 10.39 -29.99 -10.96
CA ILE A 395 11.61 -30.43 -11.65
C ILE A 395 11.38 -30.51 -13.16
N VAL A 396 10.23 -31.00 -13.61
CA VAL A 396 9.88 -31.01 -15.05
C VAL A 396 9.84 -29.57 -15.59
N LEU A 397 9.13 -28.67 -14.93
CA LEU A 397 9.06 -27.25 -15.30
C LEU A 397 10.42 -26.55 -15.27
N LYS A 398 11.30 -26.95 -14.35
CA LYS A 398 12.68 -26.48 -14.29
C LYS A 398 13.52 -26.98 -15.46
N GLY A 399 13.32 -28.24 -15.87
CA GLY A 399 13.99 -28.83 -17.04
C GLY A 399 13.66 -28.09 -18.35
N PHE A 400 12.42 -27.61 -18.48
CA PHE A 400 12.01 -26.76 -19.61
C PHE A 400 12.37 -25.27 -19.46
N ALA A 401 13.08 -24.89 -18.39
CA ALA A 401 13.43 -23.49 -18.09
C ALA A 401 12.23 -22.53 -17.96
N VAL A 402 11.05 -23.02 -17.58
CA VAL A 402 9.84 -22.19 -17.42
C VAL A 402 9.47 -21.94 -15.95
N LEU A 403 10.16 -22.59 -14.99
CA LEU A 403 9.79 -22.53 -13.57
C LEU A 403 9.87 -21.11 -12.99
N ARG A 404 11.00 -20.42 -13.16
CA ARG A 404 11.29 -19.14 -12.50
C ARG A 404 11.44 -18.03 -13.53
N ILE A 405 10.96 -16.84 -13.20
CA ILE A 405 11.15 -15.64 -14.02
C ILE A 405 12.63 -15.24 -14.10
N ASP A 406 12.97 -14.44 -15.11
CA ASP A 406 14.31 -13.92 -15.28
C ASP A 406 14.76 -13.04 -14.10
N SER A 407 16.07 -13.06 -13.86
CA SER A 407 16.71 -12.33 -12.76
C SER A 407 16.40 -10.84 -12.75
N ASP A 408 16.40 -10.21 -13.93
CA ASP A 408 16.20 -8.77 -14.06
C ASP A 408 14.71 -8.43 -13.87
N ALA A 409 13.82 -9.28 -14.39
CA ALA A 409 12.38 -9.18 -14.18
C ALA A 409 11.99 -9.34 -12.71
N GLU A 410 12.64 -10.25 -11.96
CA GLU A 410 12.41 -10.42 -10.52
C GLU A 410 12.83 -9.18 -9.70
N VAL A 411 13.89 -8.50 -10.13
CA VAL A 411 14.37 -7.26 -9.49
C VAL A 411 13.50 -6.06 -9.91
N ALA A 412 13.05 -5.98 -11.15
CA ALA A 412 12.14 -4.93 -11.62
C ALA A 412 10.74 -5.05 -11.00
N GLY A 413 10.22 -6.27 -10.86
CA GLY A 413 8.84 -6.56 -10.46
C GLY A 413 8.07 -7.19 -11.61
N ILE A 414 7.28 -8.24 -11.30
CA ILE A 414 6.51 -8.97 -12.31
C ILE A 414 5.44 -8.08 -12.93
N ASP A 415 4.85 -7.17 -12.14
CA ASP A 415 3.76 -6.32 -12.63
C ASP A 415 4.26 -5.44 -13.79
N LYS A 416 5.46 -4.87 -13.67
CA LYS A 416 6.05 -4.04 -14.72
C LYS A 416 6.36 -4.81 -16.01
N GLU A 417 6.82 -6.05 -15.90
CA GLU A 417 7.29 -6.86 -17.03
C GLU A 417 6.19 -7.65 -17.73
N LYS A 418 5.13 -8.03 -16.99
CA LYS A 418 4.11 -8.97 -17.45
C LYS A 418 2.67 -8.46 -17.29
N CYS A 419 2.44 -7.36 -16.58
CA CYS A 419 1.14 -6.71 -16.51
C CYS A 419 1.19 -5.40 -17.31
N ASN A 420 0.07 -5.02 -17.94
CA ASN A 420 0.00 -3.79 -18.74
C ASN A 420 0.19 -2.52 -17.88
N TYR A 421 0.00 -2.64 -16.56
CA TYR A 421 0.08 -1.57 -15.57
C TYR A 421 0.71 -2.12 -14.29
N GLU A 422 1.30 -1.25 -13.46
CA GLU A 422 1.70 -1.60 -12.10
C GLU A 422 0.52 -1.44 -11.14
N ALA A 423 0.46 -2.24 -10.07
CA ALA A 423 -0.63 -2.22 -9.09
C ALA A 423 -0.83 -0.84 -8.42
N ILE A 424 0.29 -0.14 -8.20
CA ILE A 424 0.31 1.29 -7.95
C ILE A 424 1.24 1.86 -9.01
N SER A 425 0.67 2.56 -9.99
CA SER A 425 1.43 3.59 -10.68
C SER A 425 1.63 4.71 -9.65
N PHE A 426 2.84 4.87 -9.14
CA PHE A 426 3.24 6.22 -8.77
C PHE A 426 3.03 7.03 -10.04
N SER A 427 2.20 8.08 -9.99
CA SER A 427 1.84 8.89 -11.15
C SER A 427 3.08 9.62 -11.65
N ASN A 428 3.91 8.86 -12.33
CA ASN A 428 4.96 9.24 -13.24
C ASN A 428 4.71 8.33 -14.44
N GLU A 429 4.09 8.92 -15.46
CA GLU A 429 4.20 8.55 -16.88
C GLU A 429 3.16 7.58 -17.47
N ASP A 430 2.55 8.06 -18.55
CA ASP A 430 1.70 7.35 -19.50
C ASP A 430 2.59 6.49 -20.45
N PRO A 431 2.23 5.25 -20.82
CA PRO A 431 3.08 4.38 -21.65
C PRO A 431 3.48 4.97 -23.02
N GLN A 432 2.74 5.97 -23.53
CA GLN A 432 3.12 6.70 -24.75
C GLN A 432 4.37 7.60 -24.56
N GLN A 433 4.73 7.96 -23.32
CA GLN A 433 5.93 8.76 -23.02
C GLN A 433 7.23 7.93 -23.12
N VAL A 434 7.20 6.61 -22.89
CA VAL A 434 8.43 5.77 -22.88
C VAL A 434 9.14 5.72 -24.23
N ASN A 435 8.39 5.79 -25.34
CA ASN A 435 8.98 5.88 -26.68
C ASN A 435 9.50 7.28 -27.03
N ILE A 436 9.04 8.32 -26.34
CA ILE A 436 9.55 9.69 -26.47
C ILE A 436 10.80 9.88 -25.59
N ILE A 437 10.85 9.24 -24.42
CA ILE A 437 11.95 9.37 -23.45
C ILE A 437 13.23 8.69 -23.93
N LYS A 438 13.15 7.61 -24.73
CA LYS A 438 14.36 7.01 -25.33
C LYS A 438 15.06 7.88 -26.38
N SER A 439 14.42 8.94 -26.90
CA SER A 439 15.04 9.85 -27.87
C SER A 439 15.62 11.13 -27.27
N ILE A 440 15.55 11.35 -25.95
CA ILE A 440 16.01 12.61 -25.35
C ILE A 440 17.27 12.36 -24.52
N LYS A 441 18.38 12.17 -25.24
CA LYS A 441 19.72 12.29 -24.67
C LYS A 441 20.23 13.72 -24.85
N SER A 442 20.74 14.25 -23.74
CA SER A 442 21.73 15.32 -23.60
C SER A 442 21.22 16.72 -23.22
N LYS A 443 21.89 17.24 -22.17
CA LYS A 443 21.80 18.51 -21.45
C LYS A 443 20.73 18.58 -20.36
N ALA A 444 21.21 18.93 -19.15
CA ALA A 444 20.50 19.23 -17.90
C ALA A 444 19.54 20.44 -17.99
N PHE A 445 19.02 20.70 -19.19
CA PHE A 445 18.20 21.82 -19.60
C PHE A 445 17.24 21.29 -20.65
N LYS A 446 15.99 20.99 -20.26
CA LYS A 446 15.06 20.30 -21.16
C LYS A 446 14.23 21.28 -21.99
N ASP A 447 13.51 22.26 -21.44
CA ASP A 447 12.66 23.15 -22.25
C ASP A 447 12.38 24.55 -21.64
N ARG A 448 12.16 25.55 -22.51
CA ARG A 448 11.75 26.94 -22.15
C ARG A 448 10.28 27.15 -22.49
N LEU A 449 9.47 27.53 -21.51
CA LEU A 449 8.12 28.05 -21.77
C LEU A 449 8.25 29.54 -22.10
N LYS A 450 8.17 29.87 -23.39
CA LYS A 450 8.23 31.24 -23.91
C LYS A 450 6.81 31.74 -24.13
N GLY A 451 6.49 32.93 -23.60
CA GLY A 451 5.20 33.53 -23.89
C GLY A 451 4.90 34.83 -23.16
N HIS A 452 5.52 35.07 -22.01
CA HIS A 452 5.42 36.35 -21.32
C HIS A 452 6.38 37.38 -21.90
N LYS A 453 5.98 38.66 -21.82
CA LYS A 453 6.75 39.79 -22.33
C LYS A 453 7.52 40.55 -21.24
N ASP A 454 7.26 40.24 -19.98
CA ASP A 454 7.86 40.87 -18.81
C ASP A 454 8.09 39.80 -17.71
N ALA A 455 8.66 40.20 -16.58
CA ALA A 455 9.07 39.36 -15.47
C ALA A 455 7.94 38.42 -15.00
N ILE A 456 8.30 37.17 -14.72
CA ILE A 456 7.39 36.22 -14.08
C ILE A 456 7.36 36.55 -12.59
N ILE A 457 6.17 36.76 -12.03
CA ILE A 457 6.00 37.14 -10.63
C ILE A 457 5.62 35.95 -9.77
N THR A 458 4.72 35.08 -10.26
CA THR A 458 4.24 33.91 -9.50
C THR A 458 4.04 32.72 -10.42
N LEU A 459 4.48 31.54 -9.97
CA LEU A 459 4.15 30.24 -10.55
C LEU A 459 3.27 29.45 -9.58
N ILE A 460 2.19 28.85 -10.08
CA ILE A 460 1.22 28.13 -9.28
C ILE A 460 0.92 26.79 -9.94
N SER A 461 0.98 25.71 -9.16
CA SER A 461 0.47 24.40 -9.55
C SER A 461 -0.65 24.02 -8.58
N PRO A 462 -1.94 24.04 -8.98
CA PRO A 462 -3.06 23.79 -8.05
C PRO A 462 -3.02 22.37 -7.46
N TYR A 463 -2.46 21.40 -8.18
CA TYR A 463 -2.35 20.01 -7.74
C TYR A 463 -0.94 19.64 -7.27
N GLY A 464 -0.08 20.63 -7.02
CA GLY A 464 1.30 20.41 -6.60
C GLY A 464 2.11 19.61 -7.63
N ASN A 465 3.03 18.78 -7.15
CA ASN A 465 4.02 18.08 -7.98
C ASN A 465 3.40 17.14 -9.03
N ASN A 466 2.19 16.63 -8.80
CA ASN A 466 1.52 15.69 -9.71
C ASN A 466 0.56 16.41 -10.68
N GLY A 467 0.49 17.75 -10.63
CA GLY A 467 -0.37 18.54 -11.48
C GLY A 467 0.14 18.63 -12.92
N ASN A 468 -0.79 18.50 -13.87
CA ASN A 468 -0.50 18.65 -15.31
C ASN A 468 -0.65 20.08 -15.82
N TYR A 469 -1.10 20.99 -14.95
CA TYR A 469 -1.25 22.40 -15.27
C TYR A 469 -0.33 23.24 -14.41
N LEU A 470 0.31 24.22 -15.05
CA LEU A 470 1.07 25.29 -14.40
C LEU A 470 0.43 26.61 -14.78
N TYR A 471 0.26 27.51 -13.82
CA TYR A 471 -0.18 28.88 -14.08
C TYR A 471 0.95 29.85 -13.78
N SER A 472 1.11 30.86 -14.63
CA SER A 472 2.10 31.91 -14.44
C SER A 472 1.47 33.28 -14.51
N ALA A 473 1.72 34.09 -13.48
CA ALA A 473 1.39 35.51 -13.46
C ALA A 473 2.64 36.34 -13.78
N SER A 474 2.50 37.34 -14.65
CA SER A 474 3.60 38.20 -15.08
C SER A 474 3.26 39.68 -14.97
N ARG A 475 4.31 40.51 -14.85
CA ARG A 475 4.21 41.97 -14.91
C ARG A 475 3.73 42.48 -16.27
N ASP A 476 3.70 41.62 -17.31
CA ASP A 476 3.12 41.96 -18.61
C ASP A 476 1.58 42.13 -18.59
N GLY A 477 0.96 42.03 -17.41
CA GLY A 477 -0.47 42.16 -17.19
C GLY A 477 -1.24 40.90 -17.57
N ASN A 478 -0.58 39.77 -17.84
CA ASN A 478 -1.24 38.53 -18.21
C ASN A 478 -0.96 37.42 -17.19
N VAL A 479 -1.97 36.56 -17.05
CA VAL A 479 -1.80 35.23 -16.51
C VAL A 479 -1.87 34.23 -17.67
N LYS A 480 -1.12 33.14 -17.60
CA LYS A 480 -1.18 32.06 -18.60
C LYS A 480 -1.36 30.73 -17.92
N SER A 481 -2.15 29.86 -18.55
CA SER A 481 -2.20 28.45 -18.21
C SER A 481 -1.32 27.66 -19.19
N TRP A 482 -0.53 26.76 -18.63
CA TRP A 482 0.36 25.88 -19.37
C TRP A 482 -0.12 24.46 -19.15
N ASP A 483 -0.55 23.81 -20.21
CA ASP A 483 -0.78 22.37 -20.21
C ASP A 483 0.58 21.69 -20.41
N LEU A 484 1.05 21.04 -19.36
CA LEU A 484 2.35 20.39 -19.32
C LEU A 484 2.37 19.05 -20.07
N LEU A 485 1.20 18.44 -20.32
CA LEU A 485 1.07 17.21 -21.11
C LEU A 485 1.25 17.54 -22.60
N ASN A 486 0.48 18.52 -23.08
CA ASN A 486 0.50 18.93 -24.49
C ASN A 486 1.59 19.96 -24.81
N ARG A 487 2.26 20.50 -23.78
CA ARG A 487 3.35 21.49 -23.87
C ARG A 487 2.97 22.74 -24.66
N GLN A 488 1.72 23.15 -24.55
CA GLN A 488 1.18 24.35 -25.20
C GLN A 488 0.61 25.29 -24.14
N ILE A 489 0.49 26.57 -24.52
CA ILE A 489 -0.34 27.51 -23.77
C ILE A 489 -1.78 27.02 -23.95
N ALA A 490 -2.38 26.45 -22.91
CA ALA A 490 -3.76 25.97 -22.96
C ALA A 490 -4.74 27.14 -23.08
N SER A 491 -4.44 28.25 -22.39
CA SER A 491 -5.14 29.52 -22.57
C SER A 491 -4.21 30.70 -22.26
N LYS A 492 -4.26 31.72 -23.14
CA LYS A 492 -3.62 33.01 -22.94
C LYS A 492 -4.69 33.99 -22.46
N PHE A 493 -4.67 34.35 -21.19
CA PHE A 493 -5.60 35.35 -20.68
C PHE A 493 -5.02 36.73 -20.98
N LEU A 494 -5.76 37.53 -21.74
CA LEU A 494 -5.46 38.95 -21.89
C LEU A 494 -6.30 39.69 -20.85
N ILE A 495 -5.75 39.93 -19.66
CA ILE A 495 -6.48 40.65 -18.59
C ILE A 495 -6.55 42.16 -18.91
N SER A 496 -5.99 42.61 -20.04
CA SER A 496 -5.92 44.02 -20.44
C SER A 496 -7.04 44.51 -21.37
N LYS A 497 -8.09 43.74 -21.66
CA LYS A 497 -9.29 44.25 -22.34
C LYS A 497 -10.53 44.01 -21.49
N ILE A 498 -10.85 45.02 -20.70
CA ILE A 498 -12.22 45.31 -20.29
C ILE A 498 -12.99 45.54 -21.59
N SER A 499 -13.85 44.59 -21.96
CA SER A 499 -15.02 44.87 -22.78
C SER A 499 -16.21 44.59 -21.88
N ASP A 500 -16.79 45.69 -21.42
CA ASP A 500 -18.19 45.93 -21.04
C ASP A 500 -18.93 44.85 -20.21
N ASP A 501 -19.56 45.34 -19.14
CA ASP A 501 -20.59 44.68 -18.31
C ASP A 501 -20.12 43.71 -17.22
N ILE A 502 -19.54 44.26 -16.15
CA ILE A 502 -19.88 43.78 -14.80
C ILE A 502 -20.40 44.97 -14.00
N THR A 503 -21.72 45.19 -14.07
CA THR A 503 -22.43 46.07 -13.15
C THR A 503 -22.46 45.42 -11.76
N VAL A 504 -21.55 45.82 -10.89
CA VAL A 504 -21.75 45.66 -9.45
C VAL A 504 -22.68 46.81 -9.03
N GLN A 505 -23.87 46.47 -8.53
CA GLN A 505 -24.77 47.46 -7.95
C GLN A 505 -24.15 48.05 -6.69
N ASP A 506 -23.71 49.30 -6.74
CA ASP A 506 -23.71 50.20 -5.60
C ASP A 506 -24.07 51.62 -6.05
N GLN A 507 -24.75 52.35 -5.16
CA GLN A 507 -25.55 53.56 -5.44
C GLN A 507 -24.78 54.84 -5.78
N ASP A 508 -23.50 54.79 -6.13
CA ASP A 508 -22.74 55.99 -6.51
C ASP A 508 -22.11 55.83 -7.91
N GLU A 509 -22.58 56.66 -8.84
CA GLU A 509 -22.10 56.78 -10.23
C GLU A 509 -20.64 57.27 -10.29
N ASN A 510 -19.67 56.40 -10.03
CA ASN A 510 -18.27 56.65 -10.40
C ASN A 510 -17.64 55.38 -11.00
N GLN A 511 -17.63 55.34 -12.33
CA GLN A 511 -16.89 54.34 -13.12
C GLN A 511 -15.38 54.56 -12.97
N GLN A 512 -14.74 53.89 -12.00
CA GLN A 512 -13.27 53.82 -11.96
C GLN A 512 -12.75 52.75 -12.93
N THR A 513 -11.94 53.18 -13.90
CA THR A 513 -11.26 52.30 -14.85
C THR A 513 -10.07 51.61 -14.16
N MET A 514 -10.21 50.31 -13.89
CA MET A 514 -9.26 49.49 -13.13
C MET A 514 -8.04 49.08 -13.98
N LYS A 515 -6.92 49.80 -13.84
CA LYS A 515 -5.64 49.59 -14.56
C LYS A 515 -4.49 49.17 -13.63
N GLY A 516 -4.74 48.32 -12.64
CA GLY A 516 -3.68 47.87 -11.73
C GLY A 516 -2.69 46.86 -12.35
N ASN A 517 -1.44 46.89 -11.91
CA ASN A 517 -0.44 45.86 -12.26
C ASN A 517 -0.65 44.59 -11.43
N ILE A 518 -0.39 43.42 -12.02
CA ILE A 518 -0.46 42.13 -11.31
C ILE A 518 0.72 42.00 -10.35
N ILE A 519 0.43 41.77 -9.07
CA ILE A 519 1.43 41.63 -8.01
C ILE A 519 1.54 40.20 -7.50
N CYS A 520 0.43 39.47 -7.43
CA CYS A 520 0.42 38.09 -7.00
C CYS A 520 -0.78 37.36 -7.60
N ALA A 521 -0.73 36.03 -7.58
CA ALA A 521 -1.86 35.19 -7.96
C ALA A 521 -1.91 33.94 -7.09
N ALA A 522 -3.10 33.38 -6.92
CA ALA A 522 -3.35 32.13 -6.24
C ALA A 522 -4.48 31.35 -6.91
N THR A 523 -4.43 30.03 -6.83
CA THR A 523 -5.55 29.17 -7.21
C THR A 523 -5.52 27.88 -6.40
N PHE A 524 -6.71 27.33 -6.14
CA PHE A 524 -6.90 26.00 -5.55
C PHE A 524 -7.44 24.98 -6.56
N SER A 525 -7.97 25.40 -7.72
CA SER A 525 -8.63 24.52 -8.68
C SER A 525 -8.40 24.94 -10.14
N GLU A 526 -8.65 24.03 -11.08
CA GLU A 526 -8.64 24.32 -12.51
C GLU A 526 -9.75 25.27 -12.99
N PHE A 527 -10.66 25.70 -12.11
CA PHE A 527 -11.81 26.51 -12.51
C PHE A 527 -11.60 28.00 -12.37
N ASN A 528 -11.01 28.47 -11.27
CA ASN A 528 -10.86 29.90 -10.98
C ASN A 528 -9.45 30.25 -10.53
N ILE A 529 -8.92 31.37 -11.00
CA ILE A 529 -7.67 31.98 -10.54
C ILE A 529 -7.93 33.35 -9.93
N TYR A 530 -7.28 33.62 -8.80
CA TYR A 530 -7.42 34.85 -8.04
C TYR A 530 -6.16 35.67 -8.22
N VAL A 531 -6.31 36.90 -8.70
CA VAL A 531 -5.20 37.78 -9.06
C VAL A 531 -5.28 39.05 -8.21
N GLY A 532 -4.19 39.38 -7.52
CA GLY A 532 -4.06 40.57 -6.68
C GLY A 532 -3.34 41.70 -7.41
N TYR A 533 -3.85 42.91 -7.25
CA TYR A 533 -3.40 44.10 -7.97
C TYR A 533 -2.79 45.15 -7.02
N ASP A 534 -2.06 46.11 -7.60
CA ASP A 534 -1.47 47.24 -6.88
C ASP A 534 -2.50 48.29 -6.41
N ASP A 535 -3.69 48.32 -7.01
CA ASP A 535 -4.83 49.15 -6.60
C ASP A 535 -5.62 48.59 -5.40
N GLY A 536 -5.25 47.41 -4.89
CA GLY A 536 -5.89 46.77 -3.74
C GLY A 536 -7.08 45.87 -4.09
N PHE A 537 -7.39 45.67 -5.37
CA PHE A 537 -8.41 44.71 -5.77
C PHE A 537 -7.87 43.28 -5.88
N ILE A 538 -8.78 42.32 -5.71
CA ILE A 538 -8.54 40.91 -6.07
C ILE A 538 -9.61 40.52 -7.08
N LYS A 539 -9.21 40.01 -8.24
CA LYS A 539 -10.16 39.52 -9.24
C LYS A 539 -10.09 38.00 -9.32
N SER A 540 -11.25 37.34 -9.23
CA SER A 540 -11.41 35.94 -9.59
C SER A 540 -11.77 35.85 -11.07
N ASN A 541 -11.02 35.04 -11.81
CA ASN A 541 -11.23 34.82 -13.24
C ASN A 541 -11.42 33.34 -13.50
N ASN A 542 -12.38 32.99 -14.35
CA ASN A 542 -12.56 31.61 -14.78
C ASN A 542 -11.39 31.21 -15.68
N ILE A 543 -10.77 30.08 -15.40
CA ILE A 543 -9.59 29.59 -16.12
C ILE A 543 -9.95 29.05 -17.51
N LYS A 544 -11.16 28.54 -17.72
CA LYS A 544 -11.58 28.03 -19.04
C LYS A 544 -12.01 29.16 -19.98
N THR A 545 -12.80 30.11 -19.49
CA THR A 545 -13.34 31.20 -20.32
C THR A 545 -12.46 32.46 -20.31
N GLY A 546 -11.65 32.65 -19.28
CA GLY A 546 -10.86 33.86 -19.08
C GLY A 546 -11.66 35.06 -18.59
N GLU A 547 -12.96 34.91 -18.40
CA GLU A 547 -13.85 35.97 -17.94
C GLU A 547 -13.68 36.20 -16.44
N SER A 548 -13.71 37.47 -16.04
CA SER A 548 -13.76 37.84 -14.63
C SER A 548 -15.10 37.43 -14.03
N VAL A 549 -15.06 36.61 -12.99
CA VAL A 549 -16.25 36.11 -12.28
C VAL A 549 -16.67 37.09 -11.19
N TYR A 550 -15.70 37.56 -10.40
CA TYR A 550 -15.98 38.46 -9.27
C TYR A 550 -14.76 39.32 -8.91
N ALA A 551 -14.99 40.53 -8.39
CA ALA A 551 -13.97 41.44 -7.89
C ALA A 551 -14.16 41.69 -6.39
N TYR A 552 -13.21 41.24 -5.56
CA TYR A 552 -13.20 41.50 -4.13
C TYR A 552 -12.62 42.89 -3.86
N GLN A 553 -13.42 43.73 -3.20
CA GLN A 553 -13.05 45.10 -2.83
C GLN A 553 -12.96 45.21 -1.31
N GLY A 554 -11.89 45.85 -0.82
CA GLY A 554 -11.77 46.17 0.60
C GLY A 554 -10.38 46.59 1.04
N HIS A 555 -9.32 46.13 0.37
CA HIS A 555 -7.99 46.65 0.66
C HIS A 555 -7.82 48.07 0.12
N LYS A 556 -7.09 48.90 0.85
CA LYS A 556 -6.86 50.33 0.52
C LYS A 556 -5.53 50.59 -0.18
N ALA A 557 -4.72 49.55 -0.34
CA ALA A 557 -3.41 49.60 -0.97
C ALA A 557 -3.09 48.25 -1.62
N GLN A 558 -1.96 48.20 -2.33
CA GLN A 558 -1.44 47.04 -3.04
C GLN A 558 -1.55 45.73 -2.27
N ILE A 559 -2.10 44.71 -2.94
CA ILE A 559 -2.11 43.33 -2.47
C ILE A 559 -0.70 42.76 -2.57
N THR A 560 -0.18 42.23 -1.47
CA THR A 560 1.19 41.69 -1.41
C THR A 560 1.24 40.18 -1.56
N SER A 561 0.22 39.46 -1.11
CA SER A 561 0.15 38.00 -1.22
C SER A 561 -1.29 37.52 -1.11
N ILE A 562 -1.60 36.44 -1.82
CA ILE A 562 -2.89 35.75 -1.76
C ILE A 562 -2.59 34.27 -1.57
N HIS A 563 -3.27 33.62 -0.64
CA HIS A 563 -3.16 32.18 -0.40
C HIS A 563 -4.51 31.61 0.02
N PHE A 564 -4.78 30.37 -0.39
CA PHE A 564 -5.93 29.63 0.11
C PHE A 564 -5.62 29.01 1.47
N LEU A 565 -6.57 29.15 2.41
CA LEU A 565 -6.56 28.43 3.69
C LEU A 565 -7.26 27.08 3.59
N ASN A 566 -8.22 26.96 2.67
CA ASN A 566 -8.96 25.73 2.36
C ASN A 566 -9.75 25.97 1.06
N ILE A 567 -10.64 25.05 0.70
CA ILE A 567 -11.43 25.12 -0.54
C ILE A 567 -12.37 26.34 -0.63
N ARG A 568 -12.66 26.99 0.50
CA ARG A 568 -13.68 28.05 0.64
C ARG A 568 -13.09 29.40 1.07
N GLN A 569 -12.01 29.39 1.86
CA GLN A 569 -11.45 30.61 2.44
C GLN A 569 -10.17 31.03 1.73
N LEU A 570 -10.21 32.24 1.19
CA LEU A 570 -9.08 32.93 0.59
C LEU A 570 -8.53 33.96 1.57
N ALA A 571 -7.24 33.91 1.87
CA ALA A 571 -6.54 34.94 2.62
C ALA A 571 -5.83 35.90 1.68
N SER A 572 -5.91 37.20 1.95
CA SER A 572 -5.12 38.24 1.27
C SER A 572 -4.45 39.18 2.25
N SER A 573 -3.21 39.55 1.96
CA SER A 573 -2.47 40.58 2.70
C SER A 573 -2.21 41.80 1.84
N SER A 574 -2.13 42.98 2.45
CA SER A 574 -1.90 44.25 1.75
C SER A 574 -0.94 45.18 2.49
N LEU A 575 -0.35 46.12 1.75
CA LEU A 575 0.40 47.25 2.31
C LEU A 575 -0.46 48.20 3.15
N ASP A 576 -1.79 48.07 3.13
CA ASP A 576 -2.70 48.81 4.02
C ASP A 576 -2.64 48.34 5.48
N GLY A 577 -1.88 47.27 5.74
CA GLY A 577 -1.67 46.71 7.07
C GLY A 577 -2.79 45.80 7.55
N THR A 578 -3.64 45.31 6.63
CA THR A 578 -4.71 44.38 6.92
C THR A 578 -4.49 43.01 6.26
N VAL A 579 -4.95 41.96 6.94
CA VAL A 579 -5.20 40.64 6.33
C VAL A 579 -6.70 40.42 6.29
N ARG A 580 -7.22 40.06 5.13
CA ARG A 580 -8.64 39.78 4.94
C ARG A 580 -8.84 38.33 4.59
N LEU A 581 -9.84 37.71 5.22
CA LEU A 581 -10.33 36.38 4.88
C LEU A 581 -11.65 36.52 4.11
N TRP A 582 -11.67 35.98 2.90
CA TRP A 582 -12.81 36.03 2.01
C TRP A 582 -13.39 34.63 1.86
N ASP A 583 -14.71 34.54 1.89
CA ASP A 583 -15.41 33.33 1.48
C ASP A 583 -15.62 33.35 -0.02
N THR A 584 -15.06 32.38 -0.74
CA THR A 584 -15.18 32.27 -2.19
C THR A 584 -16.56 31.79 -2.67
N THR A 585 -17.44 31.36 -1.75
CA THR A 585 -18.81 30.93 -2.09
C THR A 585 -19.79 32.09 -1.98
N SER A 586 -19.74 32.85 -0.87
CA SER A 586 -20.58 34.04 -0.67
C SER A 586 -19.99 35.30 -1.32
N ASN A 587 -18.69 35.29 -1.61
CA ASN A 587 -17.90 36.44 -2.04
C ASN A 587 -17.77 37.58 -1.02
N GLU A 588 -18.08 37.31 0.24
CA GLU A 588 -18.00 38.30 1.32
C GLU A 588 -16.70 38.19 2.12
N CYS A 589 -16.30 39.30 2.74
CA CYS A 589 -15.18 39.35 3.68
C CYS A 589 -15.66 38.84 5.05
N GLU A 590 -15.22 37.65 5.47
CA GLU A 590 -15.62 37.07 6.76
C GLU A 590 -14.87 37.71 7.93
N VAL A 591 -13.57 37.96 7.77
CA VAL A 591 -12.69 38.43 8.87
C VAL A 591 -11.69 39.45 8.37
N ILE A 592 -11.44 40.48 9.18
CA ILE A 592 -10.41 41.50 8.94
C ILE A 592 -9.47 41.55 10.14
N PHE A 593 -8.20 41.22 9.91
CA PHE A 593 -7.12 41.42 10.88
C PHE A 593 -6.43 42.75 10.60
N ASN A 594 -6.43 43.66 11.58
CA ASN A 594 -5.69 44.91 11.47
C ASN A 594 -4.36 44.80 12.24
N ILE A 595 -3.26 44.72 11.50
CA ILE A 595 -1.91 44.65 12.06
C ILE A 595 -1.34 46.06 12.30
N GLY A 596 -1.91 47.08 11.64
CA GLY A 596 -1.54 48.49 11.80
C GLY A 596 -0.25 48.91 11.10
N TYR A 597 0.44 47.98 10.42
CA TYR A 597 1.69 48.22 9.70
C TYR A 597 1.67 47.52 8.33
N PRO A 598 2.33 48.06 7.29
CA PRO A 598 2.37 47.45 5.97
C PRO A 598 2.89 46.01 5.97
N ILE A 599 2.13 45.10 5.35
CA ILE A 599 2.45 43.67 5.27
C ILE A 599 3.12 43.37 3.94
N ASN A 600 4.37 42.92 3.97
CA ASN A 600 5.18 42.70 2.78
C ASN A 600 5.00 41.31 2.17
N LEU A 601 4.85 40.27 3.01
CA LEU A 601 4.70 38.88 2.56
C LEU A 601 3.80 38.10 3.52
N MET A 602 3.00 37.20 2.98
CA MET A 602 2.18 36.26 3.76
C MET A 602 2.43 34.83 3.29
N ASN A 603 2.48 33.89 4.23
CA ASN A 603 2.59 32.46 3.95
C ASN A 603 1.64 31.68 4.88
N VAL A 604 1.03 30.63 4.35
CA VAL A 604 0.03 29.81 5.06
C VAL A 604 0.61 28.44 5.35
N ILE A 605 0.49 27.99 6.61
CA ILE A 605 0.98 26.68 7.05
C ILE A 605 -0.20 25.76 7.37
N PHE A 606 -0.34 24.68 6.59
CA PHE A 606 -1.24 23.54 6.85
C PHE A 606 -2.62 23.94 7.38
N ASP A 607 -3.23 24.96 6.77
CA ASP A 607 -4.59 25.46 7.04
C ASP A 607 -4.81 25.97 8.49
N LYS A 608 -3.78 26.01 9.33
CA LYS A 608 -3.91 26.29 10.78
C LYS A 608 -3.38 27.64 11.19
N GLU A 609 -2.37 28.16 10.49
CA GLU A 609 -1.66 29.36 10.90
C GLU A 609 -1.22 30.19 9.69
N ILE A 610 -1.41 31.50 9.80
CA ILE A 610 -0.95 32.49 8.84
C ILE A 610 0.29 33.16 9.42
N ASN A 611 1.41 33.07 8.72
CA ASN A 611 2.58 33.87 9.04
C ASN A 611 2.61 35.10 8.15
N LEU A 612 2.96 36.22 8.75
CA LEU A 612 3.03 37.52 8.11
C LEU A 612 4.38 38.14 8.38
N LEU A 613 5.02 38.63 7.34
CA LEU A 613 6.14 39.54 7.46
C LEU A 613 5.58 40.96 7.37
N TYR A 614 5.61 41.69 8.48
CA TYR A 614 5.26 43.11 8.49
C TYR A 614 6.50 43.96 8.74
N GLY A 615 6.57 45.11 8.07
CA GLY A 615 7.81 45.89 8.03
C GLY A 615 8.99 45.07 7.45
N LYS A 616 10.21 45.39 7.87
CA LYS A 616 11.43 44.79 7.29
C LYS A 616 11.94 43.55 8.03
N ASN A 617 11.45 43.31 9.26
CA ASN A 617 12.13 42.37 10.15
C ASN A 617 11.26 41.72 11.23
N THR A 618 9.93 41.83 11.18
CA THR A 618 9.06 41.21 12.19
C THR A 618 8.14 40.19 11.55
N ILE A 619 8.11 38.98 12.11
CA ILE A 619 7.20 37.91 11.71
C ILE A 619 6.11 37.76 12.77
N VAL A 620 4.86 37.80 12.32
CA VAL A 620 3.66 37.59 13.15
C VAL A 620 2.97 36.33 12.70
N GLN A 621 2.58 35.52 13.68
CA GLN A 621 1.82 34.30 13.48
C GLN A 621 0.40 34.54 13.99
N ILE A 622 -0.58 34.36 13.11
CA ILE A 622 -2.00 34.51 13.38
C ILE A 622 -2.66 33.14 13.26
N ASP A 623 -3.49 32.81 14.25
CA ASP A 623 -4.42 31.69 14.17
C ASP A 623 -5.75 32.23 13.61
N PRO A 624 -6.10 31.90 12.34
CA PRO A 624 -7.30 32.40 11.70
C PRO A 624 -8.58 31.91 12.40
N TYR A 625 -8.56 30.77 13.09
CA TYR A 625 -9.72 30.23 13.80
C TYR A 625 -9.94 30.89 15.15
N LYS A 626 -8.87 31.16 15.90
CA LYS A 626 -8.96 31.89 17.16
C LYS A 626 -9.06 33.40 16.99
N GLN A 627 -8.88 33.88 15.75
CA GLN A 627 -8.83 35.29 15.40
C GLN A 627 -7.85 36.10 16.28
N SER A 628 -6.72 35.49 16.64
CA SER A 628 -5.77 36.10 17.55
C SER A 628 -4.34 35.95 17.06
N ILE A 629 -3.50 36.91 17.45
CA ILE A 629 -2.07 36.84 17.24
C ILE A 629 -1.51 35.83 18.24
N VAL A 630 -0.97 34.74 17.72
CA VAL A 630 -0.34 33.68 18.52
C VAL A 630 1.05 34.12 18.96
N ARG A 631 1.80 34.72 18.05
CA ARG A 631 3.21 35.08 18.27
C ARG A 631 3.61 36.28 17.42
N SER A 632 4.51 37.11 17.97
CA SER A 632 5.19 38.18 17.24
C SER A 632 6.67 38.14 17.59
N VAL A 633 7.53 38.04 16.56
CA VAL A 633 8.99 37.91 16.74
C VAL A 633 9.68 38.95 15.87
N GLN A 634 10.49 39.81 16.51
CA GLN A 634 11.28 40.83 15.83
C GLN A 634 12.74 40.39 15.69
N PHE A 635 13.29 40.54 14.49
CA PHE A 635 14.69 40.24 14.14
C PHE A 635 15.47 41.53 13.89
N PRO A 636 16.00 42.22 14.91
CA PRO A 636 16.54 43.58 14.77
C PRO A 636 17.77 43.69 13.84
N ASN A 637 18.50 42.59 13.64
CA ASN A 637 19.84 42.63 13.04
C ASN A 637 19.85 42.57 11.51
N PHE A 638 18.74 42.21 10.86
CA PHE A 638 18.72 42.02 9.40
C PHE A 638 17.32 42.25 8.81
N THR A 639 17.30 42.62 7.52
CA THR A 639 16.07 42.72 6.74
C THR A 639 15.77 41.39 6.07
N ILE A 640 14.53 40.91 6.21
CA ILE A 640 14.04 39.66 5.65
C ILE A 640 13.52 39.91 4.23
N MET A 641 14.08 39.20 3.25
CA MET A 641 13.70 39.29 1.84
C MET A 641 12.69 38.22 1.46
N SER A 642 12.87 37.01 1.97
CA SER A 642 11.95 35.90 1.81
C SER A 642 11.99 35.02 3.06
N TYR A 643 10.92 34.28 3.31
CA TYR A 643 10.91 33.30 4.38
C TYR A 643 10.06 32.11 4.00
N LEU A 644 10.35 30.98 4.64
CA LEU A 644 9.65 29.73 4.43
C LEU A 644 9.52 29.03 5.78
N VAL A 645 8.35 28.49 6.05
CA VAL A 645 8.14 27.66 7.23
C VAL A 645 7.86 26.24 6.80
N HIS A 646 8.64 25.30 7.34
CA HIS A 646 8.50 23.89 7.03
C HIS A 646 8.61 23.06 8.31
N LYS A 647 7.52 22.37 8.68
CA LYS A 647 7.41 21.59 9.93
C LYS A 647 7.70 22.47 11.15
N THR A 648 8.83 22.25 11.84
CA THR A 648 9.25 23.00 13.03
C THR A 648 10.31 24.06 12.73
N LEU A 649 10.67 24.26 11.46
CA LEU A 649 11.75 25.13 11.03
C LEU A 649 11.22 26.40 10.37
N LEU A 650 11.78 27.53 10.76
CA LEU A 650 11.63 28.83 10.10
C LEU A 650 12.94 29.15 9.37
N ILE A 651 12.88 29.31 8.06
CA ILE A 651 14.02 29.60 7.20
C ILE A 651 13.86 31.03 6.68
N LEU A 652 14.83 31.90 6.98
CA LEU A 652 14.84 33.30 6.59
C LEU A 652 15.94 33.54 5.57
N GLY A 653 15.58 34.13 4.43
CA GLY A 653 16.52 34.71 3.48
C GLY A 653 16.68 36.20 3.74
N THR A 654 17.91 36.65 3.96
CA THR A 654 18.21 38.00 4.43
C THR A 654 19.02 38.81 3.41
N ILE A 655 18.97 40.15 3.54
CA ILE A 655 19.63 41.09 2.60
C ILE A 655 21.17 40.99 2.60
N ASP A 656 21.76 40.42 3.64
CA ASP A 656 23.20 40.15 3.78
C ASP A 656 23.65 38.86 3.06
N ASN A 657 22.80 38.28 2.22
CA ASN A 657 23.04 37.06 1.44
C ASN A 657 23.25 35.81 2.32
N PHE A 658 22.69 35.81 3.53
CA PHE A 658 22.66 34.64 4.39
C PHE A 658 21.27 34.02 4.44
N MET A 659 21.24 32.74 4.84
CA MET A 659 20.02 32.09 5.28
C MET A 659 20.14 31.74 6.75
N HIS A 660 19.21 32.24 7.56
CA HIS A 660 19.13 31.98 8.98
C HIS A 660 18.01 30.97 9.24
N ILE A 661 18.35 29.86 9.91
CA ILE A 661 17.40 28.79 10.22
C ILE A 661 17.13 28.80 11.72
N TYR A 662 15.87 28.92 12.08
CA TYR A 662 15.39 28.94 13.45
C TYR A 662 14.47 27.76 13.73
N GLU A 663 14.46 27.29 14.97
CA GLU A 663 13.44 26.36 15.45
C GLU A 663 12.27 27.18 15.99
N ILE A 664 11.07 26.89 15.50
CA ILE A 664 9.85 27.66 15.86
C ILE A 664 9.61 27.65 17.37
N GLN A 665 9.97 26.57 18.07
CA GLN A 665 9.81 26.47 19.53
C GLN A 665 10.79 27.36 20.31
N GLN A 666 11.94 27.70 19.73
CA GLN A 666 12.96 28.54 20.38
C GLN A 666 12.69 30.03 20.20
N LEU A 667 11.76 30.41 19.32
CA LEU A 667 11.43 31.80 19.01
C LEU A 667 10.73 32.56 20.15
N ASP A 668 10.22 31.87 21.18
CA ASP A 668 9.61 32.50 22.36
C ASP A 668 10.64 33.13 23.31
N GLN A 669 11.93 32.88 23.09
CA GLN A 669 13.01 33.44 23.91
C GLN A 669 13.33 34.88 23.50
N PRO A 670 13.69 35.77 24.45
CA PRO A 670 14.17 37.10 24.12
C PRO A 670 15.50 36.97 23.35
N ASN A 671 15.49 37.41 22.08
CA ASN A 671 16.62 37.38 21.14
C ASN A 671 17.02 35.94 20.68
N PRO A 672 16.17 35.27 19.87
CA PRO A 672 16.42 33.91 19.44
C PRO A 672 17.69 33.80 18.59
N GLN A 673 18.47 32.74 18.82
CA GLN A 673 19.67 32.44 18.03
C GLN A 673 19.34 31.41 16.93
N PRO A 674 19.90 31.54 15.73
CA PRO A 674 19.67 30.57 14.66
C PRO A 674 20.35 29.24 14.98
N ILE A 675 19.67 28.12 14.69
CA ILE A 675 20.25 26.77 14.72
C ILE A 675 21.44 26.68 13.77
N LYS A 676 21.28 27.29 12.60
CA LYS A 676 22.26 27.27 11.52
C LYS A 676 22.18 28.55 10.72
N VAL A 677 23.34 29.11 10.39
CA VAL A 677 23.49 30.18 9.41
C VAL A 677 24.20 29.59 8.19
N ILE A 678 23.55 29.66 7.04
CA ILE A 678 24.15 29.25 5.76
C ILE A 678 24.77 30.48 5.13
N VAL A 679 26.10 30.44 5.05
CA VAL A 679 26.92 31.45 4.39
C VAL A 679 27.18 31.01 2.96
N GLY A 680 27.15 31.95 2.01
CA GLY A 680 27.51 31.67 0.62
C GLY A 680 26.33 31.52 -0.35
N LEU A 681 25.21 32.21 -0.13
CA LEU A 681 24.19 32.33 -1.19
C LEU A 681 24.66 33.18 -2.38
N HIS A 682 25.67 34.03 -2.22
CA HIS A 682 26.19 34.90 -3.30
C HIS A 682 25.11 35.75 -4.00
N GLY A 683 24.04 36.06 -3.28
CA GLY A 683 22.85 36.74 -3.80
C GLY A 683 21.67 36.69 -2.83
N TRP A 684 20.68 37.57 -3.01
CA TRP A 684 19.45 37.56 -2.23
C TRP A 684 18.58 36.34 -2.55
N ALA A 685 18.09 35.66 -1.52
CA ALA A 685 17.06 34.64 -1.66
C ALA A 685 15.72 35.31 -1.97
N LEU A 686 15.24 35.19 -3.21
CA LEU A 686 14.00 35.81 -3.68
C LEU A 686 12.80 34.90 -3.47
N CYS A 687 12.99 33.58 -3.61
CA CYS A 687 11.95 32.58 -3.39
C CYS A 687 12.53 31.28 -2.83
N MET A 688 11.70 30.51 -2.13
CA MET A 688 12.09 29.24 -1.53
C MET A 688 10.98 28.20 -1.67
N LEU A 689 11.36 26.95 -1.89
CA LEU A 689 10.45 25.83 -2.03
C LEU A 689 11.05 24.57 -1.41
N VAL A 690 10.27 23.82 -0.63
CA VAL A 690 10.68 22.52 -0.08
C VAL A 690 10.10 21.38 -0.88
N HIS A 691 10.95 20.43 -1.27
CA HIS A 691 10.53 19.10 -1.67
C HIS A 691 11.45 18.09 -0.99
N ASP A 692 10.96 17.50 0.11
CA ASP A 692 11.72 16.65 1.02
C ASP A 692 12.57 15.62 0.24
N PRO A 693 13.87 15.47 0.56
CA PRO A 693 14.61 16.09 1.67
C PRO A 693 15.33 17.41 1.33
N TYR A 694 15.02 18.05 0.20
CA TYR A 694 15.78 19.20 -0.32
C TYR A 694 15.02 20.53 -0.22
N LEU A 695 15.78 21.60 0.02
CA LEU A 695 15.35 22.98 -0.08
C LEU A 695 15.88 23.59 -1.39
N TYR A 696 14.99 24.18 -2.18
CA TYR A 696 15.31 24.89 -3.41
C TYR A 696 15.19 26.39 -3.15
N VAL A 697 16.25 27.13 -3.45
CA VAL A 697 16.32 28.58 -3.22
C VAL A 697 16.60 29.28 -4.54
N GLY A 698 15.65 30.09 -5.00
CA GLY A 698 15.84 30.96 -6.16
C GLY A 698 16.53 32.25 -5.72
N THR A 699 17.65 32.56 -6.35
CA THR A 699 18.53 33.67 -5.97
C THR A 699 18.58 34.75 -7.05
N ASP A 700 18.90 35.98 -6.65
CA ASP A 700 19.16 37.09 -7.59
C ASP A 700 20.41 36.84 -8.46
N ASP A 701 21.32 35.96 -8.04
CA ASP A 701 22.52 35.52 -8.75
C ASP A 701 22.23 34.62 -9.97
N LYS A 702 20.95 34.55 -10.37
CA LYS A 702 20.43 33.87 -11.56
C LYS A 702 20.43 32.35 -11.46
N LYS A 703 20.67 31.82 -10.26
CA LYS A 703 20.72 30.38 -10.00
C LYS A 703 19.57 29.92 -9.12
N ILE A 704 19.41 28.61 -9.08
CA ILE A 704 18.63 27.92 -8.04
C ILE A 704 19.61 27.05 -7.26
N LYS A 705 19.67 27.23 -5.96
CA LYS A 705 20.57 26.50 -5.07
C LYS A 705 19.80 25.43 -4.31
N VAL A 706 20.33 24.21 -4.32
CA VAL A 706 19.69 23.04 -3.73
C VAL A 706 20.47 22.60 -2.49
N TYR A 707 19.84 22.73 -1.33
CA TYR A 707 20.40 22.37 -0.04
C TYR A 707 19.73 21.11 0.51
N GLU A 708 20.51 20.18 1.06
CA GLU A 708 19.96 19.06 1.82
C GLU A 708 19.56 19.53 3.22
N MET A 709 18.28 19.45 3.60
CA MET A 709 17.81 20.03 4.88
C MET A 709 18.39 19.33 6.13
N LYS A 710 18.85 18.08 6.00
CA LYS A 710 19.46 17.34 7.12
C LYS A 710 20.86 17.85 7.47
N THR A 711 21.65 18.23 6.47
CA THR A 711 23.06 18.61 6.61
C THR A 711 23.29 20.10 6.40
N TRP A 712 22.35 20.77 5.73
CA TRP A 712 22.43 22.14 5.22
C TRP A 712 23.60 22.37 4.25
N GLU A 713 24.07 21.29 3.62
CA GLU A 713 25.09 21.36 2.59
C GLU A 713 24.47 21.65 1.23
N LEU A 714 25.13 22.51 0.45
CA LEU A 714 24.81 22.73 -0.96
C LEU A 714 25.13 21.46 -1.75
N LYS A 715 24.12 20.84 -2.36
CA LYS A 715 24.28 19.61 -3.17
C LYS A 715 24.34 19.92 -4.66
N GLU A 716 23.60 20.92 -5.11
CA GLU A 716 23.52 21.26 -6.52
C GLU A 716 23.19 22.74 -6.75
N GLU A 717 23.60 23.25 -7.92
CA GLU A 717 23.23 24.57 -8.42
C GLU A 717 22.69 24.44 -9.85
N PHE A 718 21.49 24.96 -10.08
CA PHE A 718 20.93 25.10 -11.42
C PHE A 718 21.26 26.48 -11.97
N SER A 719 22.05 26.50 -13.06
CA SER A 719 22.38 27.72 -13.80
C SER A 719 21.70 27.71 -15.16
N GLY A 720 20.97 28.77 -15.48
CA GLY A 720 20.35 28.89 -16.81
C GLY A 720 19.52 30.14 -17.04
N HIS A 721 19.04 30.81 -15.99
CA HIS A 721 18.41 32.12 -16.09
C HIS A 721 19.45 33.21 -16.39
N ILE A 722 19.00 34.28 -17.04
CA ILE A 722 19.85 35.45 -17.38
C ILE A 722 19.73 36.55 -16.32
N ASP A 723 18.68 36.46 -15.50
CA ASP A 723 18.33 37.38 -14.41
C ASP A 723 17.83 36.61 -13.17
N GLY A 724 17.56 37.29 -12.06
CA GLY A 724 17.20 36.68 -10.78
C GLY A 724 15.95 35.78 -10.85
N VAL A 725 15.94 34.70 -10.07
CA VAL A 725 14.84 33.72 -10.01
C VAL A 725 13.80 34.16 -8.99
N THR A 726 12.62 34.55 -9.46
CA THR A 726 11.57 35.21 -8.67
C THR A 726 10.59 34.24 -8.01
N THR A 727 10.38 33.07 -8.61
CA THR A 727 9.36 32.12 -8.14
C THR A 727 9.70 30.68 -8.55
N LEU A 728 9.26 29.72 -7.74
CA LEU A 728 9.46 28.29 -7.95
C LEU A 728 8.14 27.55 -7.76
N ALA A 729 7.90 26.52 -8.58
CA ALA A 729 6.75 25.63 -8.43
C ALA A 729 7.10 24.20 -8.85
N LEU A 730 6.39 23.22 -8.30
CA LEU A 730 6.52 21.81 -8.70
C LEU A 730 5.26 21.40 -9.45
N ALA A 731 5.45 20.77 -10.61
CA ALA A 731 4.36 20.25 -11.43
C ALA A 731 4.90 19.16 -12.36
N ASN A 732 4.08 18.16 -12.68
CA ASN A 732 4.41 17.03 -13.54
C ASN A 732 5.81 16.41 -13.26
N GLY A 733 6.17 16.23 -11.98
CA GLY A 733 7.46 15.66 -11.56
C GLY A 733 8.70 16.54 -11.84
N LEU A 734 8.51 17.77 -12.31
CA LEU A 734 9.57 18.73 -12.65
C LEU A 734 9.52 19.94 -11.72
N LEU A 735 10.68 20.57 -11.51
CA LEU A 735 10.77 21.88 -10.90
C LEU A 735 10.67 22.95 -11.99
N TYR A 736 9.77 23.91 -11.80
CA TYR A 736 9.65 25.08 -12.66
C TYR A 736 10.13 26.33 -11.94
N SER A 737 10.83 27.20 -12.68
CA SER A 737 11.32 28.48 -12.16
C SER A 737 10.94 29.64 -13.08
N GLY A 738 10.39 30.69 -12.47
CA GLY A 738 10.13 31.98 -13.11
C GLY A 738 11.20 32.98 -12.72
N SER A 739 11.46 33.95 -13.60
CA SER A 739 12.53 34.92 -13.41
C SER A 739 12.20 36.28 -14.02
N TYR A 740 12.97 37.29 -13.61
CA TYR A 740 13.02 38.59 -14.26
C TYR A 740 13.43 38.51 -15.74
N ASP A 741 14.03 37.40 -16.20
CA ASP A 741 14.37 37.19 -17.62
C ASP A 741 13.17 36.84 -18.52
N HIS A 742 11.95 36.99 -18.01
CA HIS A 742 10.66 36.77 -18.69
C HIS A 742 10.39 35.32 -19.09
N LEU A 743 11.24 34.38 -18.65
CA LEU A 743 11.17 32.99 -19.03
C LEU A 743 10.78 32.12 -17.85
N ILE A 744 10.07 31.04 -18.17
CA ILE A 744 9.84 29.92 -17.26
C ILE A 744 10.71 28.76 -17.75
N ARG A 745 11.51 28.20 -16.86
CA ARG A 745 12.36 27.04 -17.13
C ARG A 745 11.87 25.83 -16.35
N SER A 746 12.09 24.65 -16.93
CA SER A 746 11.84 23.36 -16.30
C SER A 746 13.17 22.67 -15.97
N TRP A 747 13.23 22.03 -14.81
CA TRP A 747 14.39 21.31 -14.30
C TRP A 747 13.98 19.90 -13.93
N ASP A 748 14.74 18.92 -14.43
CA ASP A 748 14.51 17.51 -14.15
C ASP A 748 15.09 17.13 -12.79
N LEU A 749 14.18 16.83 -11.86
CA LEU A 749 14.54 16.43 -10.50
C LEU A 749 15.08 15.01 -10.43
N GLU A 750 14.66 14.10 -11.29
CA GLU A 750 15.16 12.72 -11.27
C GLU A 750 16.60 12.67 -11.75
N GLU A 751 16.92 13.44 -12.81
CA GLU A 751 18.30 13.61 -13.28
C GLU A 751 19.18 14.23 -12.19
N MET A 752 18.66 15.24 -11.47
CA MET A 752 19.33 15.83 -10.32
C MET A 752 19.58 14.79 -9.21
N TYR A 753 18.55 14.04 -8.79
CA TYR A 753 18.68 13.02 -7.76
C TYR A 753 19.67 11.93 -8.16
N GLN A 754 19.72 11.55 -9.44
CA GLN A 754 20.72 10.64 -9.95
C GLN A 754 22.14 11.22 -9.83
N ARG A 755 22.37 12.47 -10.27
CA ARG A 755 23.68 13.13 -10.14
C ARG A 755 24.14 13.25 -8.69
N ILE A 756 23.25 13.62 -7.76
CA ILE A 756 23.56 13.70 -6.32
C ILE A 756 23.95 12.32 -5.79
N ARG A 757 23.20 11.26 -6.14
CA ARG A 757 23.49 9.87 -5.73
C ARG A 757 24.84 9.40 -6.26
N GLU A 758 25.13 9.63 -7.54
CA GLU A 758 26.41 9.25 -8.17
C GLU A 758 27.60 9.97 -7.52
N ARG A 759 27.49 11.28 -7.25
CA ARG A 759 28.53 12.05 -6.53
C ARG A 759 28.77 11.52 -5.12
N ALA A 760 27.70 11.16 -4.39
CA ALA A 760 27.81 10.60 -3.05
C ALA A 760 28.51 9.23 -3.04
N ILE A 761 28.24 8.38 -4.05
CA ILE A 761 28.92 7.09 -4.22
C ILE A 761 30.40 7.31 -4.53
N MET A 762 30.72 8.18 -5.50
CA MET A 762 32.12 8.50 -5.86
C MET A 762 32.92 9.05 -4.68
N GLN A 763 32.34 9.94 -3.88
CA GLN A 763 33.01 10.46 -2.66
C GLN A 763 33.28 9.34 -1.65
N LYS A 764 32.32 8.44 -1.44
CA LYS A 764 32.48 7.30 -0.53
C LYS A 764 33.56 6.32 -1.02
N GLU A 765 33.64 6.08 -2.33
CA GLU A 765 34.67 5.25 -2.94
C GLU A 765 36.06 5.90 -2.83
N ASP A 766 36.20 7.20 -3.09
CA ASP A 766 37.46 7.94 -2.91
C ASP A 766 37.92 7.90 -1.45
N LEU A 767 37.00 8.14 -0.49
CA LEU A 767 37.28 8.00 0.95
C LEU A 767 37.75 6.59 1.32
N ASN A 768 37.12 5.56 0.77
CA ASN A 768 37.52 4.17 0.99
C ASN A 768 38.89 3.85 0.37
N SER A 769 39.16 4.37 -0.83
CA SER A 769 40.46 4.24 -1.50
C SER A 769 41.57 4.88 -0.66
N ARG A 770 41.36 6.11 -0.19
CA ARG A 770 42.32 6.80 0.69
C ARG A 770 42.55 6.05 2.00
N ARG A 771 41.50 5.49 2.60
CA ARG A 771 41.62 4.64 3.80
C ARG A 771 42.42 3.36 3.53
N TYR A 772 42.20 2.74 2.37
CA TYR A 772 42.94 1.56 1.94
C TYR A 772 44.43 1.87 1.70
N ASP A 773 44.75 3.00 1.09
CA ASP A 773 46.14 3.46 0.89
C ASP A 773 46.86 3.72 2.23
N VAL A 774 46.16 4.32 3.20
CA VAL A 774 46.69 4.51 4.55
C VAL A 774 46.91 3.16 5.25
N TYR A 775 45.99 2.21 5.09
CA TYR A 775 46.14 0.84 5.61
C TYR A 775 47.32 0.09 4.97
N LEU A 776 47.50 0.18 3.65
CA LEU A 776 48.64 -0.43 2.96
C LEU A 776 49.98 0.16 3.43
N LYS A 777 50.03 1.46 3.71
CA LYS A 777 51.22 2.14 4.24
C LYS A 777 51.53 1.77 5.70
N SER A 778 50.55 1.33 6.48
CA SER A 778 50.74 0.93 7.88
C SER A 778 51.14 -0.55 8.06
N LEU A 779 51.09 -1.37 7.01
CA LEU A 779 51.55 -2.75 7.07
C LEU A 779 53.09 -2.84 7.15
N PRO A 780 53.66 -3.67 8.06
CA PRO A 780 55.10 -3.83 8.17
C PRO A 780 55.68 -4.52 6.92
N LYS A 781 56.64 -3.86 6.25
CA LYS A 781 57.32 -4.41 5.07
C LYS A 781 58.10 -5.68 5.44
N LYS A 782 57.63 -6.86 5.00
CA LYS A 782 58.40 -8.11 5.05
C LYS A 782 59.69 -7.96 4.23
N LYS A 783 60.85 -8.00 4.88
CA LYS A 783 62.15 -8.16 4.20
C LYS A 783 62.15 -9.48 3.42
N LYS A 784 62.13 -9.42 2.09
CA LYS A 784 62.42 -10.57 1.23
C LYS A 784 63.92 -10.91 1.39
N GLY A 785 64.22 -11.96 2.15
CA GLY A 785 65.55 -12.56 2.19
C GLY A 785 65.85 -13.28 0.88
N LEU A 786 66.98 -12.96 0.26
CA LEU A 786 67.55 -13.71 -0.86
C LEU A 786 67.90 -15.14 -0.41
N PRO A 787 67.68 -16.18 -1.25
CA PRO A 787 68.04 -17.54 -0.89
C PRO A 787 69.57 -17.71 -0.99
N LYS A 788 70.21 -18.03 0.13
CA LYS A 788 71.61 -18.48 0.15
C LYS A 788 71.68 -19.90 -0.42
N LYS A 789 72.36 -20.07 -1.55
CA LYS A 789 72.91 -21.36 -2.00
C LYS A 789 73.72 -21.99 -0.87
N LYS A 790 73.51 -23.28 -0.59
CA LYS A 790 74.54 -24.14 0.00
C LYS A 790 74.59 -25.49 -0.71
N LYS A 791 75.83 -25.90 -0.92
CA LYS A 791 76.33 -27.22 -1.33
C LYS A 791 75.78 -28.32 -0.43
#